data_AF-A0A172T7I3-F1
#
_entry.id   AF-A0A172T7I3-F1
#
_cell.length_a   1.000
_cell.length_b   1.000
_cell.length_c   1.000
_cell.angle_alpha   90.00
_cell.angle_beta   90.00
_cell.angle_gamma   90.00
#
_symmetry.space_group_name_H-M   'P 1'
#
loop_
_entity.id
_entity.type
_entity.pdbx_description
1 polymer ?
#
loop_
_entity_poly.entity_id
_entity_poly.type
_entity_poly.pdbx_seq_one_letter_code
_entity_poly.pdbx_strand_id
1 'polypeptide(L)'
;MSSPLFSNRLILAGLLALTACGQPSVQAPNANQPGANQTARTAPANLGTYELRVTDATSATPTISVQAVKGLTPQATAVTDLLYTPLSAGTLTDEANRVRYLRASFRVKNTGTATLTAPTFVPVDTAGGDATNTATVSSTPFKDVKRFDGSPVPDTRAAALKPDTGRELTYVGGVPTFAPDPKATPLVTGLNTGDLAVTLPAGLQVAGVAHQGWQSLSTLAPGAETVVTFATQIPMAATAAEDPFAFSLVFSATDNPGTIALNNIGAVQGSTPSGNAPSPLTGAVTVEGVVTSNLVAGTLRGFFVQEEGIDADNDAQTSDGVFIFCGSTGGNCPTLTTGDRVRVTGNVSEFVTATQISPASAAAVTVLANGTALPAPQTLTLPLPFSERERFEGMLVTVSGTVTNNFTLGRGGSFDLADERLYTFSQINAPSVAGLAAFNANLPNRFIRIDDGTRAQNPNPLIFGRGNQPLSAANTLRGGDTATATGVLSYSNDGWTGSGSIDTYRIHATAASTTITATNPRQPVPEAVGGSLRVGSMNVLNYFTTLLTTNTGCTPNGTGSTARGANNCDEFLRQRAKTVDSIRKLNADVLGILEMQNDYAKGANSSLANLVNALNDPATGGTAGTYAYINSAANIGTDAITVAMIYKPAAVTPVGNLAILDSTFDPAYIDTCNRPTLAQTFQSNANGGRFTAAMAHLKSKGSPCAGDTDQLDGQGASNATRLAAAAVITKWLETNPTGVADADRILLGDLNAYRMEDPIMRLLRGADNTAGNADDLVSVFGPESYSYQFDGTWGSLDHAIVSQSLNGQLTGKTKWHINADEPVILDYNTEFKAADQQASFFAPDAFRSSDHDPVLVGLNLTADAPISTPIASLTLTPETGNATVTVGGSVTQSFTASNVNASGPITLTVTPNSGAPAIVTVPATVASGAAFNATVSAPAGTAPGSYQYTITARNGALSDSSTLNVTVNPAAAVAGGALVIRQVYGAGGNGGATFLSDFVELFNRSKQPVSTAGMSVQYASAAGTFAATATASIALPTFNVQPGQSFLIRMSDGTGPAAALPTPDANFTGTGILMSGTNGKIALVANAAAITGLADPDVLDFVGYGSANAFEGAAAAPALSNTTAATRAGNGCTDANNNASDFTAAAPTPRNSASAVTPCP
;
A
#
# COMPACT_ATOMS: atom_id res chain seq x y z
N MET A 1 62.54 -2.73 10.42
CA MET A 1 63.78 -2.47 9.68
C MET A 1 63.52 -1.29 8.74
N SER A 2 64.23 -0.19 9.02
CA SER A 2 64.75 0.83 8.10
C SER A 2 63.82 1.56 7.10
N SER A 3 63.41 2.78 7.48
CA SER A 3 63.05 3.94 6.63
C SER A 3 64.31 4.59 5.99
N PRO A 4 64.33 5.84 5.46
CA PRO A 4 63.28 6.80 5.02
C PRO A 4 63.63 7.61 3.74
N LEU A 5 62.78 8.58 3.34
CA LEU A 5 63.08 9.99 2.99
C LEU A 5 61.80 10.64 2.40
N PHE A 6 61.42 11.90 2.57
CA PHE A 6 61.43 12.89 3.66
C PHE A 6 60.43 13.99 3.21
N SER A 7 59.66 14.55 4.15
CA SER A 7 58.78 15.71 3.94
C SER A 7 59.55 17.00 3.71
N ASN A 8 58.92 18.00 3.08
CA ASN A 8 59.05 19.38 3.54
C ASN A 8 57.82 20.26 3.21
N ARG A 9 57.47 21.07 4.22
CA ARG A 9 56.38 22.05 4.29
C ARG A 9 56.80 23.38 3.65
N LEU A 10 55.83 24.20 3.22
CA LEU A 10 55.87 25.66 3.40
C LEU A 10 54.49 26.31 3.24
N ILE A 11 54.26 27.32 4.08
CA ILE A 11 53.07 28.16 4.29
C ILE A 11 53.47 29.62 3.97
N LEU A 12 52.56 30.37 3.33
CA LEU A 12 52.33 31.85 3.30
C LEU A 12 53.46 32.83 2.92
N ALA A 13 53.23 33.66 1.89
CA ALA A 13 52.91 35.10 2.02
C ALA A 13 53.16 35.90 0.71
N GLY A 14 52.11 36.59 0.23
CA GLY A 14 52.15 37.93 -0.39
C GLY A 14 52.77 38.14 -1.78
N LEU A 15 51.92 38.47 -2.77
CA LEU A 15 52.07 39.75 -3.47
C LEU A 15 50.77 40.15 -4.20
N LEU A 16 50.34 41.38 -3.91
CA LEU A 16 49.33 42.13 -4.64
C LEU A 16 49.80 42.46 -6.07
N ALA A 17 48.78 42.66 -6.93
CA ALA A 17 48.67 43.66 -8.00
C ALA A 17 48.81 43.21 -9.46
N LEU A 18 47.76 43.62 -10.19
CA LEU A 18 47.67 43.98 -11.62
C LEU A 18 47.58 42.85 -12.66
N THR A 19 46.35 42.61 -13.14
CA THR A 19 45.97 43.03 -14.51
C THR A 19 44.45 43.03 -14.66
N ALA A 20 43.90 44.23 -14.76
CA ALA A 20 42.55 44.53 -15.16
C ALA A 20 42.52 44.80 -16.67
N CYS A 21 41.63 44.12 -17.40
CA CYS A 21 41.11 44.41 -18.75
C CYS A 21 39.93 43.43 -18.94
N GLY A 22 38.69 43.76 -19.27
CA GLY A 22 37.95 45.01 -19.37
C GLY A 22 36.49 44.57 -19.49
N GLN A 23 35.71 44.71 -18.41
CA GLN A 23 34.26 44.56 -18.44
C GLN A 23 33.68 45.89 -18.95
N PRO A 24 32.69 45.91 -19.84
CA PRO A 24 31.96 47.14 -20.13
C PRO A 24 31.32 47.60 -18.83
N SER A 25 31.66 48.82 -18.40
CA SER A 25 31.05 49.47 -17.25
C SER A 25 29.53 49.49 -17.45
N VAL A 26 28.79 48.86 -16.55
CA VAL A 26 27.39 49.20 -16.31
C VAL A 26 27.37 50.69 -15.99
N GLN A 27 26.81 51.47 -16.89
CA GLN A 27 26.62 52.89 -16.70
C GLN A 27 25.78 53.08 -15.44
N ALA A 28 26.36 53.74 -14.43
CA ALA A 28 25.62 54.11 -13.22
C ALA A 28 24.34 54.88 -13.62
N PRO A 29 23.21 54.67 -12.90
CA PRO A 29 22.00 55.43 -13.16
C PRO A 29 22.33 56.92 -13.06
N ASN A 30 21.98 57.68 -14.10
CA ASN A 30 22.20 59.13 -14.16
C ASN A 30 21.71 59.78 -12.85
N ALA A 31 22.62 60.47 -12.15
CA ALA A 31 22.41 61.10 -10.85
C ALA A 31 21.49 62.36 -10.88
N ASN A 32 20.54 62.43 -11.81
CA ASN A 32 19.55 63.50 -11.91
C ASN A 32 18.12 62.95 -11.73
N GLN A 33 17.91 62.09 -10.73
CA GLN A 33 16.56 61.82 -10.23
C GLN A 33 16.26 62.71 -9.02
N PRO A 34 15.17 63.49 -9.02
CA PRO A 34 14.68 64.13 -7.81
C PRO A 34 14.38 63.05 -6.77
N GLY A 35 14.95 63.18 -5.57
CA GLY A 35 14.70 62.24 -4.48
C GLY A 35 13.21 62.13 -4.18
N ALA A 36 12.65 60.93 -4.36
CA ALA A 36 11.23 60.67 -4.16
C ALA A 36 10.92 60.49 -2.68
N ASN A 37 10.42 61.55 -2.05
CA ASN A 37 9.39 61.40 -1.04
C ASN A 37 8.18 60.77 -1.75
N GLN A 38 7.82 59.54 -1.40
CA GLN A 38 6.63 58.87 -1.94
C GLN A 38 5.36 59.62 -1.48
N THR A 39 4.88 60.57 -2.30
CA THR A 39 3.56 61.17 -2.15
C THR A 39 2.47 60.26 -2.68
N ALA A 40 1.26 60.39 -2.13
CA ALA A 40 0.10 59.55 -2.37
C ALA A 40 -0.21 59.30 -3.87
N ARG A 41 -0.41 58.02 -4.21
CA ARG A 41 -0.78 57.47 -5.53
C ARG A 41 -1.98 58.20 -6.14
N THR A 42 -1.77 58.92 -7.24
CA THR A 42 -2.85 59.28 -8.18
C THR A 42 -2.86 58.19 -9.26
N ALA A 43 -4.00 57.54 -9.49
CA ALA A 43 -4.11 56.52 -10.53
C ALA A 43 -3.86 57.16 -11.92
N PRO A 44 -3.14 56.48 -12.84
CA PRO A 44 -2.85 57.02 -14.17
C PRO A 44 -4.15 57.25 -14.95
N ALA A 45 -4.28 58.44 -15.55
CA ALA A 45 -5.46 58.80 -16.33
C ALA A 45 -5.46 58.04 -17.66
N ASN A 46 -6.47 57.21 -17.92
CA ASN A 46 -6.59 56.52 -19.21
C ASN A 46 -7.06 57.49 -20.32
N LEU A 47 -6.17 57.79 -21.28
CA LEU A 47 -6.44 58.66 -22.44
C LEU A 47 -6.77 57.85 -23.71
N GLY A 48 -6.91 56.53 -23.61
CA GLY A 48 -7.29 55.62 -24.68
C GLY A 48 -6.18 54.70 -25.16
N THR A 49 -6.57 53.61 -25.83
CA THR A 49 -5.67 52.64 -26.48
C THR A 49 -5.73 52.80 -27.99
N TYR A 50 -4.59 52.66 -28.66
CA TYR A 50 -4.37 53.04 -30.05
C TYR A 50 -3.46 52.04 -30.79
N GLU A 51 -3.55 52.06 -32.11
CA GLU A 51 -2.62 51.39 -33.04
C GLU A 51 -1.88 52.45 -33.87
N LEU A 52 -0.55 52.48 -33.75
CA LEU A 52 0.33 53.14 -34.70
C LEU A 52 0.57 52.19 -35.88
N ARG A 53 0.08 52.54 -37.06
CA ARG A 53 0.38 51.80 -38.30
C ARG A 53 1.53 52.45 -39.05
N VAL A 54 2.53 51.65 -39.36
CA VAL A 54 3.68 52.03 -40.19
C VAL A 54 3.68 51.14 -41.43
N THR A 55 3.76 51.77 -42.59
CA THR A 55 3.90 51.11 -43.89
C THR A 55 5.09 51.71 -44.62
N ASP A 56 5.82 50.90 -45.39
CA ASP A 56 7.05 51.30 -46.08
C ASP A 56 8.16 51.78 -45.12
N ALA A 57 8.34 51.04 -44.02
CA ALA A 57 9.28 51.28 -42.93
C ALA A 57 10.76 51.25 -43.33
N THR A 58 11.11 50.93 -44.58
CA THR A 58 12.49 50.95 -45.09
C THR A 58 12.78 52.13 -46.02
N SER A 59 11.75 52.92 -46.35
CA SER A 59 11.86 54.11 -47.19
C SER A 59 12.35 55.33 -46.39
N ALA A 60 12.89 56.32 -47.10
CA ALA A 60 13.22 57.62 -46.51
C ALA A 60 11.98 58.33 -45.93
N THR A 61 10.77 57.97 -46.39
CA THR A 61 9.49 58.54 -45.94
C THR A 61 8.41 57.46 -45.76
N PRO A 62 8.40 56.72 -44.63
CA PRO A 62 7.34 55.78 -44.30
C PRO A 62 5.97 56.45 -44.21
N THR A 63 4.92 55.72 -44.57
CA THR A 63 3.54 56.19 -44.34
C THR A 63 3.09 55.77 -42.94
N ILE A 64 2.70 56.76 -42.14
CA ILE A 64 2.37 56.60 -40.71
C ILE A 64 0.94 57.08 -40.39
N SER A 65 0.22 56.35 -39.54
CA SER A 65 -1.09 56.77 -39.02
C SER A 65 -1.34 56.22 -37.62
N VAL A 66 -2.16 56.90 -36.81
CA VAL A 66 -2.63 56.40 -35.51
C VAL A 66 -4.14 56.22 -35.58
N GLN A 67 -4.64 55.09 -35.08
CA GLN A 67 -6.06 54.71 -35.11
C GLN A 67 -6.50 54.19 -33.74
N ALA A 68 -7.79 54.32 -33.38
CA ALA A 68 -8.34 53.67 -32.20
C ALA A 68 -8.47 52.16 -32.42
N VAL A 69 -8.32 51.35 -31.36
CA VAL A 69 -8.40 49.88 -31.50
C VAL A 69 -9.80 49.36 -31.91
N LYS A 70 -10.85 50.19 -31.97
CA LYS A 70 -12.23 49.78 -32.34
C LYS A 70 -12.65 50.10 -33.79
N GLY A 71 -12.00 49.49 -34.79
CA GLY A 71 -12.56 49.29 -36.14
C GLY A 71 -13.10 50.52 -36.90
N LEU A 72 -12.67 51.74 -36.57
CA LEU A 72 -13.10 52.97 -37.25
C LEU A 72 -12.03 53.44 -38.23
N THR A 73 -12.48 53.97 -39.38
CA THR A 73 -11.67 54.40 -40.53
C THR A 73 -10.56 55.40 -40.18
N PRO A 74 -9.44 55.42 -40.94
CA PRO A 74 -8.34 56.38 -40.76
C PRO A 74 -8.85 57.82 -40.79
N GLN A 75 -8.52 58.58 -39.75
CA GLN A 75 -8.78 60.02 -39.58
C GLN A 75 -10.19 60.52 -39.96
N ALA A 76 -11.05 60.72 -38.95
CA ALA A 76 -12.10 61.74 -39.03
C ALA A 76 -12.62 62.30 -37.69
N THR A 77 -12.31 61.71 -36.53
CA THR A 77 -12.84 62.23 -35.26
C THR A 77 -11.91 61.93 -34.11
N ALA A 78 -11.73 62.91 -33.21
CA ALA A 78 -10.99 62.78 -31.96
C ALA A 78 -11.40 61.50 -31.22
N VAL A 79 -10.41 60.80 -30.67
CA VAL A 79 -10.64 59.59 -29.88
C VAL A 79 -10.29 59.95 -28.44
N THR A 80 -11.29 59.92 -27.58
CA THR A 80 -11.23 60.33 -26.17
C THR A 80 -10.83 61.80 -26.01
N ASP A 81 -9.53 62.12 -25.98
CA ASP A 81 -9.00 63.46 -25.70
C ASP A 81 -7.73 63.84 -26.51
N LEU A 82 -7.21 62.99 -27.40
CA LEU A 82 -5.99 63.28 -28.19
C LEU A 82 -6.25 63.21 -29.70
N LEU A 83 -5.66 64.15 -30.45
CA LEU A 83 -5.68 64.15 -31.92
C LEU A 83 -4.26 64.07 -32.49
N TYR A 84 -4.01 63.08 -33.34
CA TYR A 84 -2.71 62.80 -33.95
C TYR A 84 -2.67 63.26 -35.41
N THR A 85 -1.80 64.22 -35.73
CA THR A 85 -1.53 64.69 -37.10
C THR A 85 -0.13 64.24 -37.53
N PRO A 86 0.03 63.41 -38.57
CA PRO A 86 1.35 63.00 -39.06
C PRO A 86 2.24 64.22 -39.38
N LEU A 87 3.49 64.21 -38.92
CA LEU A 87 4.48 65.25 -39.24
C LEU A 87 5.60 64.74 -40.14
N SER A 88 6.28 63.69 -39.70
CA SER A 88 7.41 63.12 -40.42
C SER A 88 7.64 61.67 -39.99
N ALA A 89 8.16 60.86 -40.90
CA ALA A 89 8.70 59.55 -40.59
C ALA A 89 10.04 59.38 -41.31
N GLY A 90 10.85 58.43 -40.86
CA GLY A 90 12.08 58.07 -41.56
C GLY A 90 12.84 56.97 -40.84
N THR A 91 13.87 56.47 -41.49
CA THR A 91 14.78 55.47 -40.90
C THR A 91 16.23 55.86 -40.96
N LEU A 92 16.99 55.41 -39.97
CA LEU A 92 18.45 55.41 -39.97
C LEU A 92 18.94 53.97 -39.99
N THR A 93 19.86 53.65 -40.89
CA THR A 93 20.45 52.31 -40.97
C THR A 93 21.83 52.34 -40.34
N ASP A 94 22.00 51.55 -39.29
CA ASP A 94 23.28 51.22 -38.67
C ASP A 94 23.77 49.88 -39.23
N GLU A 95 24.51 49.94 -40.33
CA GLU A 95 25.09 48.76 -40.98
C GLU A 95 26.09 48.03 -40.08
N ALA A 96 26.77 48.74 -39.17
CA ALA A 96 27.80 48.14 -38.32
C ALA A 96 27.17 47.21 -37.27
N ASN A 97 26.08 47.65 -36.64
CA ASN A 97 25.34 46.84 -35.67
C ASN A 97 24.20 46.03 -36.31
N ARG A 98 24.01 46.15 -37.63
CA ARG A 98 22.92 45.55 -38.41
C ARG A 98 21.54 45.85 -37.84
N VAL A 99 21.25 47.13 -37.63
CA VAL A 99 19.99 47.63 -37.06
C VAL A 99 19.46 48.79 -37.89
N ARG A 100 18.15 48.83 -38.11
CA ARG A 100 17.44 50.02 -38.60
C ARG A 100 16.66 50.66 -37.45
N TYR A 101 16.84 51.96 -37.27
CA TYR A 101 16.05 52.76 -36.33
C TYR A 101 14.96 53.48 -37.11
N LEU A 102 13.71 53.17 -36.83
CA LEU A 102 12.55 53.86 -37.38
C LEU A 102 12.08 54.94 -36.42
N ARG A 103 11.67 56.10 -36.97
CA ARG A 103 10.96 57.15 -36.24
C ARG A 103 9.68 57.55 -36.94
N ALA A 104 8.63 57.79 -36.17
CA ALA A 104 7.33 58.28 -36.61
C ALA A 104 6.89 59.42 -35.68
N SER A 105 6.90 60.66 -36.21
CA SER A 105 6.57 61.87 -35.46
C SER A 105 5.18 62.38 -35.83
N PHE A 106 4.42 62.74 -34.81
CA PHE A 106 3.08 63.29 -34.91
C PHE A 106 3.00 64.60 -34.14
N ARG A 107 2.19 65.52 -34.64
CA ARG A 107 1.68 66.62 -33.83
C ARG A 107 0.47 66.11 -33.07
N VAL A 108 0.55 66.13 -31.74
CA VAL A 108 -0.48 65.62 -30.85
C VAL A 108 -1.14 66.80 -30.15
N LYS A 109 -2.43 66.98 -30.42
CA LYS A 109 -3.27 68.02 -29.81
C LYS A 109 -4.05 67.45 -28.63
N ASN A 110 -4.04 68.14 -27.51
CA ASN A 110 -4.98 67.88 -26.42
C ASN A 110 -6.34 68.48 -26.78
N THR A 111 -7.32 67.62 -27.05
CA THR A 111 -8.71 67.97 -27.36
C THR A 111 -9.64 67.86 -26.15
N GLY A 112 -9.14 67.35 -25.02
CA GLY A 112 -9.87 67.23 -23.77
C GLY A 112 -9.93 68.53 -22.97
N THR A 113 -10.54 68.45 -21.79
CA THR A 113 -10.76 69.61 -20.89
C THR A 113 -9.70 69.78 -19.81
N ALA A 114 -8.87 68.77 -19.56
CA ALA A 114 -7.83 68.80 -18.55
C ALA A 114 -6.45 69.12 -19.14
N THR A 115 -5.61 69.84 -18.39
CA THR A 115 -4.19 70.01 -18.73
C THR A 115 -3.46 68.71 -18.44
N LEU A 116 -2.76 68.17 -19.45
CA LEU A 116 -1.91 66.99 -19.28
C LEU A 116 -0.51 67.44 -18.85
N THR A 117 0.00 66.89 -17.77
CA THR A 117 1.27 67.29 -17.16
C THR A 117 2.49 66.69 -17.83
N ALA A 118 2.42 65.43 -18.21
CA ALA A 118 3.44 64.70 -18.96
C ALA A 118 2.77 63.55 -19.73
N PRO A 119 2.14 63.84 -20.90
CA PRO A 119 1.54 62.81 -21.75
C PRO A 119 2.54 61.68 -22.04
N THR A 120 2.13 60.45 -21.78
CA THR A 120 2.95 59.24 -21.92
C THR A 120 2.24 58.21 -22.78
N PHE A 121 2.97 57.59 -23.71
CA PHE A 121 2.48 56.57 -24.63
C PHE A 121 3.15 55.24 -24.32
N VAL A 122 2.40 54.33 -23.71
CA VAL A 122 2.86 53.08 -23.11
C VAL A 122 2.57 51.92 -24.05
N PRO A 123 3.56 51.18 -24.54
CA PRO A 123 3.34 49.97 -25.34
C PRO A 123 2.51 48.92 -24.59
N VAL A 124 1.66 48.22 -25.32
CA VAL A 124 0.75 47.19 -24.78
C VAL A 124 0.90 45.91 -25.58
N ASP A 125 1.05 44.80 -24.87
CA ASP A 125 0.96 43.45 -25.41
C ASP A 125 -0.46 42.90 -25.24
N THR A 126 -0.94 42.17 -26.24
CA THR A 126 -2.30 41.67 -26.38
C THR A 126 -2.31 40.22 -26.82
N ALA A 127 -3.22 39.43 -26.26
CA ALA A 127 -3.41 38.02 -26.61
C ALA A 127 -4.85 37.76 -27.08
N GLY A 128 -5.06 36.55 -27.62
CA GLY A 128 -6.32 36.15 -28.21
C GLY A 128 -6.51 36.74 -29.60
N GLY A 129 -7.72 37.20 -29.88
CA GLY A 129 -8.09 37.80 -31.16
C GLY A 129 -8.97 36.91 -32.02
N ASP A 130 -9.43 37.49 -33.12
CA ASP A 130 -10.25 36.84 -34.12
C ASP A 130 -9.77 37.20 -35.54
N ALA A 131 -10.52 36.79 -36.56
CA ALA A 131 -10.17 37.08 -37.96
C ALA A 131 -10.10 38.59 -38.30
N THR A 132 -10.62 39.47 -37.43
CA THR A 132 -10.68 40.92 -37.64
C THR A 132 -9.76 41.71 -36.72
N ASN A 133 -9.42 41.16 -35.55
CA ASN A 133 -8.52 41.75 -34.56
C ASN A 133 -7.44 40.74 -34.18
N THR A 134 -6.30 40.81 -34.86
CA THR A 134 -5.12 40.00 -34.52
C THR A 134 -4.47 40.50 -33.22
N ALA A 135 -3.98 39.56 -32.42
CA ALA A 135 -3.11 39.84 -31.27
C ALA A 135 -1.73 40.32 -31.72
N THR A 136 -0.99 40.85 -30.76
CA THR A 136 0.44 41.10 -30.91
C THR A 136 1.22 39.80 -31.00
N VAL A 137 2.40 39.91 -31.62
CA VAL A 137 3.24 38.76 -31.89
C VAL A 137 4.18 38.56 -30.71
N SER A 138 4.11 37.38 -30.10
CA SER A 138 4.87 37.06 -28.88
C SER A 138 4.61 38.10 -27.77
N SER A 139 5.57 38.28 -26.89
CA SER A 139 5.67 39.26 -25.80
C SER A 139 5.91 40.72 -26.24
N THR A 140 5.48 41.12 -27.43
CA THR A 140 5.82 42.44 -27.99
C THR A 140 4.60 43.33 -28.18
N PRO A 141 4.76 44.65 -28.35
CA PRO A 141 3.64 45.52 -28.70
C PRO A 141 3.34 45.53 -30.21
N PHE A 142 3.99 44.68 -31.01
CA PHE A 142 3.90 44.72 -32.47
C PHE A 142 2.95 43.65 -33.01
N LYS A 143 2.18 43.99 -34.06
CA LYS A 143 1.34 43.04 -34.79
C LYS A 143 1.29 43.34 -36.28
N ASP A 144 0.71 42.41 -37.04
CA ASP A 144 0.60 42.50 -38.50
C ASP A 144 1.95 42.82 -39.18
N VAL A 145 3.03 42.21 -38.68
CA VAL A 145 4.39 42.45 -39.18
C VAL A 145 4.56 41.77 -40.54
N LYS A 146 4.89 42.55 -41.58
CA LYS A 146 4.98 42.08 -42.96
C LYS A 146 6.34 42.40 -43.58
N ARG A 147 6.71 41.62 -44.60
CA ARG A 147 7.88 41.78 -45.50
C ARG A 147 7.53 42.60 -46.72
N PHE A 148 8.51 43.17 -47.43
CA PHE A 148 8.31 44.10 -48.56
C PHE A 148 7.28 43.68 -49.62
N ASP A 149 7.12 42.36 -49.86
CA ASP A 149 6.13 41.79 -50.80
C ASP A 149 4.70 41.69 -50.24
N GLY A 150 4.49 42.11 -49.00
CA GLY A 150 3.23 42.03 -48.26
C GLY A 150 3.01 40.72 -47.49
N SER A 151 3.93 39.74 -47.58
CA SER A 151 3.81 38.48 -46.86
C SER A 151 4.01 38.66 -45.35
N PRO A 152 3.41 37.84 -44.48
CA PRO A 152 3.69 37.89 -43.04
C PRO A 152 5.16 37.55 -42.74
N VAL A 153 5.70 38.18 -41.71
CA VAL A 153 7.01 37.86 -41.13
C VAL A 153 6.82 36.74 -40.10
N PRO A 154 7.71 35.72 -40.03
CA PRO A 154 7.63 34.69 -38.99
C PRO A 154 7.67 35.29 -37.58
N ASP A 155 6.93 34.70 -36.64
CA ASP A 155 6.75 35.27 -35.31
C ASP A 155 8.05 35.53 -34.55
N THR A 156 9.04 34.63 -34.70
CA THR A 156 10.38 34.80 -34.12
C THR A 156 11.09 36.07 -34.58
N ARG A 157 10.80 36.54 -35.79
CA ARG A 157 11.37 37.76 -36.35
C ARG A 157 10.57 38.99 -36.00
N ALA A 158 9.25 38.88 -35.99
CA ALA A 158 8.36 39.94 -35.48
C ALA A 158 8.61 40.24 -34.01
N ALA A 159 8.91 39.21 -33.21
CA ALA A 159 9.25 39.35 -31.79
C ALA A 159 10.57 40.09 -31.52
N ALA A 160 11.41 40.28 -32.55
CA ALA A 160 12.70 40.97 -32.41
C ALA A 160 12.60 42.49 -32.53
N LEU A 161 11.44 43.05 -32.93
CA LEU A 161 11.21 44.49 -32.94
C LEU A 161 11.10 45.00 -31.50
N LYS A 162 11.67 46.18 -31.23
CA LYS A 162 11.66 46.78 -29.89
C LYS A 162 11.30 48.27 -29.94
N PRO A 163 10.49 48.79 -29.00
CA PRO A 163 10.42 50.23 -28.75
C PRO A 163 11.83 50.80 -28.49
N ASP A 164 12.13 51.97 -29.02
CA ASP A 164 13.39 52.69 -28.75
C ASP A 164 13.10 54.19 -28.57
N THR A 165 14.10 54.93 -28.10
CA THR A 165 14.14 56.38 -28.25
C THR A 165 14.52 56.74 -29.69
N GLY A 166 14.05 57.88 -30.20
CA GLY A 166 14.46 58.34 -31.53
C GLY A 166 15.98 58.52 -31.61
N ARG A 167 16.59 58.12 -32.72
CA ARG A 167 18.04 58.25 -32.96
C ARG A 167 18.32 59.33 -34.00
N GLU A 168 19.48 59.95 -33.87
CA GLU A 168 20.08 60.81 -34.89
C GLU A 168 21.46 60.29 -35.30
N LEU A 169 21.81 60.49 -36.57
CA LEU A 169 23.14 60.19 -37.09
C LEU A 169 24.07 61.37 -36.74
N THR A 170 25.06 61.08 -35.91
CA THR A 170 26.15 62.00 -35.56
C THR A 170 27.49 61.43 -36.05
N TYR A 171 28.54 62.24 -36.03
CA TYR A 171 29.89 61.79 -36.40
C TYR A 171 30.85 62.10 -35.25
N VAL A 172 31.37 61.07 -34.60
CA VAL A 172 32.43 61.20 -33.57
C VAL A 172 33.74 60.72 -34.18
N GLY A 173 34.69 61.63 -34.37
CA GLY A 173 35.98 61.31 -35.01
C GLY A 173 35.86 60.84 -36.46
N GLY A 174 34.80 61.23 -37.19
CA GLY A 174 34.53 60.80 -38.57
C GLY A 174 33.83 59.45 -38.69
N VAL A 175 33.56 58.77 -37.58
CA VAL A 175 32.81 57.51 -37.54
C VAL A 175 31.32 57.84 -37.30
N PRO A 176 30.39 57.29 -38.09
CA PRO A 176 28.97 57.46 -37.86
C PRO A 176 28.57 56.83 -36.51
N THR A 177 27.89 57.61 -35.66
CA THR A 177 27.38 57.20 -34.35
C THR A 177 25.89 57.50 -34.25
N PHE A 178 25.11 56.54 -33.74
CA PHE A 178 23.65 56.65 -33.64
C PHE A 178 23.25 57.02 -32.21
N ALA A 179 23.29 58.31 -31.90
CA ALA A 179 22.98 58.85 -30.57
C ALA A 179 21.46 59.06 -30.41
N PRO A 180 20.92 59.05 -29.17
CA PRO A 180 19.56 59.52 -28.91
C PRO A 180 19.36 60.94 -29.45
N ASP A 181 18.31 61.16 -30.24
CA ASP A 181 17.91 62.47 -30.76
C ASP A 181 17.29 63.28 -29.61
N PRO A 182 17.92 64.38 -29.17
CA PRO A 182 17.41 65.19 -28.06
C PRO A 182 16.09 65.91 -28.38
N LYS A 183 15.67 65.93 -29.66
CA LYS A 183 14.38 66.49 -30.10
C LYS A 183 13.28 65.42 -30.21
N ALA A 184 13.62 64.15 -30.17
CA ALA A 184 12.64 63.08 -30.12
C ALA A 184 12.03 62.96 -28.72
N THR A 185 10.83 62.40 -28.66
CA THR A 185 10.22 62.07 -27.37
C THR A 185 11.01 60.95 -26.72
N PRO A 186 11.54 61.14 -25.50
CA PRO A 186 12.34 60.12 -24.85
C PRO A 186 11.48 58.91 -24.47
N LEU A 187 12.02 57.72 -24.68
CA LEU A 187 11.49 56.49 -24.09
C LEU A 187 11.98 56.41 -22.63
N VAL A 188 11.05 56.57 -21.69
CA VAL A 188 11.33 56.54 -20.24
C VAL A 188 11.02 55.14 -19.71
N THR A 189 11.86 54.62 -18.80
CA THR A 189 11.68 53.32 -18.14
C THR A 189 11.31 53.49 -16.66
N GLY A 190 10.83 52.41 -16.02
CA GLY A 190 10.40 52.42 -14.61
C GLY A 190 9.13 53.24 -14.38
N LEU A 191 8.26 53.37 -15.38
CA LEU A 191 6.99 54.08 -15.28
C LEU A 191 6.00 53.26 -14.44
N ASN A 192 5.25 53.89 -13.54
CA ASN A 192 4.23 53.19 -12.73
C ASN A 192 2.92 53.03 -13.52
N THR A 193 2.93 52.06 -14.43
CA THR A 193 1.85 51.81 -15.41
C THR A 193 1.05 50.53 -15.10
N GLY A 194 1.41 49.80 -14.04
CA GLY A 194 0.78 48.53 -13.69
C GLY A 194 -0.76 48.59 -13.59
N ASP A 195 -1.31 49.66 -13.04
CA ASP A 195 -2.75 49.90 -12.88
C ASP A 195 -3.39 50.72 -14.03
N LEU A 196 -2.68 50.89 -15.15
CA LEU A 196 -3.22 51.55 -16.34
C LEU A 196 -4.34 50.70 -16.94
N ALA A 197 -5.56 51.23 -16.90
CA ALA A 197 -6.70 50.58 -17.53
C ALA A 197 -6.56 50.58 -19.06
N VAL A 198 -6.39 49.40 -19.66
CA VAL A 198 -6.35 49.23 -21.13
C VAL A 198 -7.70 48.71 -21.60
N THR A 199 -8.25 49.34 -22.66
CA THR A 199 -9.52 48.91 -23.24
C THR A 199 -9.30 48.34 -24.65
N LEU A 200 -9.59 47.06 -24.82
CA LEU A 200 -9.44 46.35 -26.09
C LEU A 200 -10.80 46.00 -26.72
N PRO A 201 -10.85 45.73 -28.04
CA PRO A 201 -12.00 45.13 -28.70
C PRO A 201 -12.36 43.75 -28.15
N ALA A 202 -13.59 43.31 -28.41
CA ALA A 202 -14.00 41.94 -28.12
C ALA A 202 -13.06 40.93 -28.80
N GLY A 203 -12.74 39.84 -28.10
CA GLY A 203 -11.83 38.81 -28.58
C GLY A 203 -10.36 39.02 -28.19
N LEU A 204 -9.93 40.26 -27.95
CA LEU A 204 -8.57 40.56 -27.46
C LEU A 204 -8.54 40.67 -25.93
N GLN A 205 -7.43 40.22 -25.35
CA GLN A 205 -7.12 40.33 -23.92
C GLN A 205 -5.81 41.07 -23.74
N VAL A 206 -5.66 41.77 -22.62
CA VAL A 206 -4.37 42.34 -22.24
C VAL A 206 -3.44 41.19 -21.87
N ALA A 207 -2.27 41.13 -22.50
CA ALA A 207 -1.23 40.19 -22.15
C ALA A 207 -0.15 40.85 -21.30
N GLY A 208 0.14 42.14 -21.51
CA GLY A 208 1.05 42.91 -20.68
C GLY A 208 1.00 44.42 -20.94
N VAL A 209 1.41 45.22 -19.96
CA VAL A 209 1.50 46.69 -20.07
C VAL A 209 2.90 47.10 -19.66
N ALA A 210 3.66 47.66 -20.59
CA ALA A 210 5.08 47.91 -20.33
C ALA A 210 5.32 48.96 -19.24
N HIS A 211 6.38 48.78 -18.47
CA HIS A 211 6.90 49.80 -17.54
C HIS A 211 7.80 50.84 -18.22
N GLN A 212 7.64 51.01 -19.53
CA GLN A 212 8.34 51.98 -20.33
C GLN A 212 7.42 52.62 -21.36
N GLY A 213 7.73 53.83 -21.83
CA GLY A 213 6.89 54.54 -22.79
C GLY A 213 7.46 55.88 -23.21
N TRP A 214 6.97 56.41 -24.34
CA TRP A 214 7.39 57.71 -24.82
C TRP A 214 6.71 58.80 -24.01
N GLN A 215 7.46 59.57 -23.24
CA GLN A 215 6.91 60.61 -22.36
C GLN A 215 7.28 62.01 -22.87
N SER A 216 6.27 62.85 -23.06
CA SER A 216 6.45 64.27 -23.36
C SER A 216 7.06 64.98 -22.16
N LEU A 217 8.11 65.78 -22.41
CA LEU A 217 8.74 66.64 -21.41
C LEU A 217 7.98 67.96 -21.17
N SER A 218 6.85 68.15 -21.85
CA SER A 218 6.09 69.40 -21.86
C SER A 218 4.65 69.20 -21.40
N THR A 219 4.19 70.13 -20.56
CA THR A 219 2.78 70.25 -20.14
C THR A 219 1.92 70.65 -21.34
N LEU A 220 0.79 69.98 -21.51
CA LEU A 220 -0.10 70.14 -22.66
C LEU A 220 -1.50 70.60 -22.20
N ALA A 221 -1.72 71.91 -22.22
CA ALA A 221 -3.02 72.52 -21.89
C ALA A 221 -4.11 72.14 -22.91
N PRO A 222 -5.42 72.23 -22.54
CA PRO A 222 -6.52 72.06 -23.49
C PRO A 222 -6.33 72.92 -24.75
N GLY A 223 -6.43 72.31 -25.92
CA GLY A 223 -6.25 72.95 -27.22
C GLY A 223 -4.81 73.15 -27.67
N ALA A 224 -3.80 72.91 -26.82
CA ALA A 224 -2.39 73.00 -27.17
C ALA A 224 -1.90 71.74 -27.91
N GLU A 225 -0.77 71.87 -28.60
CA GLU A 225 -0.15 70.83 -29.43
C GLU A 225 1.32 70.60 -29.03
N THR A 226 1.78 69.35 -29.04
CA THR A 226 3.19 68.98 -28.88
C THR A 226 3.62 67.99 -29.97
N VAL A 227 4.92 67.76 -30.12
CA VAL A 227 5.46 66.75 -31.04
C VAL A 227 5.74 65.46 -30.26
N VAL A 228 5.18 64.36 -30.74
CA VAL A 228 5.41 63.01 -30.19
C VAL A 228 6.10 62.18 -31.25
N THR A 229 7.28 61.64 -30.93
CA THR A 229 8.05 60.75 -31.80
C THR A 229 8.04 59.35 -31.21
N PHE A 230 7.37 58.42 -31.90
CA PHE A 230 7.49 56.99 -31.66
C PHE A 230 8.74 56.49 -32.40
N ALA A 231 9.51 55.61 -31.77
CA ALA A 231 10.67 55.02 -32.42
C ALA A 231 10.78 53.52 -32.17
N THR A 232 11.34 52.80 -33.15
CA THR A 232 11.43 51.34 -33.12
C THR A 232 12.79 50.90 -33.62
N GLN A 233 13.40 49.98 -32.91
CA GLN A 233 14.57 49.25 -33.35
C GLN A 233 14.15 48.01 -34.14
N ILE A 234 14.64 47.91 -35.37
CA ILE A 234 14.38 46.79 -36.27
C ILE A 234 15.74 46.14 -36.58
N PRO A 235 16.04 44.97 -36.01
CA PRO A 235 17.21 44.21 -36.42
C PRO A 235 17.16 43.96 -37.93
N MET A 236 18.29 44.03 -38.63
CA MET A 236 18.38 43.73 -40.07
C MET A 236 18.49 42.23 -40.30
N ALA A 237 17.85 41.71 -41.33
CA ALA A 237 17.80 40.28 -41.64
C ALA A 237 19.06 39.89 -42.42
N ALA A 238 19.22 38.60 -42.72
CA ALA A 238 20.32 38.16 -43.59
C ALA A 238 20.15 38.73 -45.00
N THR A 239 18.90 38.88 -45.46
CA THR A 239 18.55 39.54 -46.72
C THR A 239 17.57 40.68 -46.48
N ALA A 240 17.71 41.78 -47.21
CA ALA A 240 16.84 42.95 -47.04
C ALA A 240 15.35 42.66 -47.35
N ALA A 241 15.05 41.61 -48.13
CA ALA A 241 13.68 41.18 -48.42
C ALA A 241 12.96 40.59 -47.20
N GLU A 242 13.70 40.12 -46.19
CA GLU A 242 13.17 39.59 -44.94
C GLU A 242 13.00 40.67 -43.86
N ASP A 243 13.47 41.90 -44.10
CA ASP A 243 13.30 43.00 -43.17
C ASP A 243 11.80 43.37 -43.05
N PRO A 244 11.30 43.60 -41.82
CA PRO A 244 9.98 44.17 -41.61
C PRO A 244 9.86 45.52 -42.34
N PHE A 245 8.88 45.64 -43.24
CA PHE A 245 8.58 46.90 -43.95
C PHE A 245 7.24 47.51 -43.52
N ALA A 246 6.37 46.75 -42.85
CA ALA A 246 5.10 47.24 -42.35
C ALA A 246 4.73 46.51 -41.06
N PHE A 247 4.16 47.25 -40.10
CA PHE A 247 3.69 46.72 -38.83
C PHE A 247 2.72 47.69 -38.16
N SER A 248 1.95 47.17 -37.20
CA SER A 248 1.18 47.96 -36.25
C SER A 248 1.84 47.87 -34.88
N LEU A 249 1.89 48.97 -34.13
CA LEU A 249 2.30 49.01 -32.73
C LEU A 249 1.10 49.39 -31.87
N VAL A 250 0.78 48.58 -30.87
CA VAL A 250 -0.30 48.81 -29.92
C VAL A 250 0.23 49.57 -28.71
N PHE A 251 -0.43 50.67 -28.34
CA PHE A 251 -0.06 51.45 -27.16
C PHE A 251 -1.27 52.08 -26.48
N SER A 252 -1.16 52.37 -25.19
CA SER A 252 -2.14 53.13 -24.42
C SER A 252 -1.55 54.48 -24.02
N ALA A 253 -2.35 55.54 -24.10
CA ALA A 253 -1.95 56.87 -23.67
C ALA A 253 -2.41 57.14 -22.23
N THR A 254 -1.56 57.78 -21.44
CA THR A 254 -1.87 58.24 -20.08
C THR A 254 -1.22 59.59 -19.80
N ASP A 255 -1.66 60.29 -18.76
CA ASP A 255 -0.92 61.44 -18.25
C ASP A 255 -0.09 61.07 -17.03
N ASN A 256 1.20 61.40 -17.08
CA ASN A 256 2.15 61.39 -15.96
C ASN A 256 1.95 60.22 -14.98
N PRO A 257 2.23 58.97 -15.39
CA PRO A 257 2.03 57.80 -14.54
C PRO A 257 2.99 57.78 -13.33
N GLY A 258 3.98 58.69 -13.27
CA GLY A 258 5.05 58.64 -12.28
C GLY A 258 5.98 57.46 -12.51
N THR A 259 6.88 57.23 -11.54
CA THR A 259 7.83 56.12 -11.59
C THR A 259 7.65 55.17 -10.41
N ILE A 260 8.09 53.94 -10.60
CA ILE A 260 8.13 52.89 -9.57
C ILE A 260 9.45 52.12 -9.69
N ALA A 261 9.96 51.66 -8.54
CA ALA A 261 11.06 50.72 -8.50
C ALA A 261 10.51 49.30 -8.43
N LEU A 262 10.73 48.52 -9.49
CA LEU A 262 10.41 47.10 -9.55
C LEU A 262 11.68 46.27 -9.64
N ASN A 263 11.62 45.10 -9.02
CA ASN A 263 12.57 44.03 -9.24
C ASN A 263 11.97 43.11 -10.32
N ASN A 264 12.75 42.85 -11.37
CA ASN A 264 12.38 41.82 -12.33
C ASN A 264 12.43 40.44 -11.63
N ILE A 265 11.49 39.55 -11.93
CA ILE A 265 11.39 38.22 -11.29
C ILE A 265 12.60 37.35 -11.65
N GLY A 266 13.09 37.42 -12.89
CA GLY A 266 14.37 36.82 -13.31
C GLY A 266 15.56 37.27 -12.46
N ALA A 267 15.57 38.53 -12.00
CA ALA A 267 16.59 39.01 -11.05
C ALA A 267 16.37 38.52 -9.61
N VAL A 268 15.12 38.22 -9.20
CA VAL A 268 14.82 37.58 -7.90
C VAL A 268 15.26 36.12 -7.92
N GLN A 269 15.03 35.40 -9.01
CA GLN A 269 15.48 34.01 -9.16
C GLN A 269 16.99 33.92 -9.37
N GLY A 270 17.55 34.83 -10.18
CA GLY A 270 18.95 34.84 -10.57
C GLY A 270 19.25 33.92 -11.77
N SER A 271 20.45 34.08 -12.34
CA SER A 271 20.91 33.22 -13.44
C SER A 271 21.41 31.90 -12.86
N THR A 272 20.63 30.84 -13.08
CA THR A 272 20.89 29.51 -12.54
C THR A 272 20.79 28.45 -13.65
N PRO A 273 21.62 28.55 -14.71
CA PRO A 273 21.57 27.58 -15.81
C PRO A 273 21.89 26.14 -15.36
N SER A 274 22.51 25.96 -14.18
CA SER A 274 22.73 24.66 -13.54
C SER A 274 22.69 24.71 -12.00
N GLY A 275 21.79 23.93 -11.37
CA GLY A 275 21.76 23.63 -9.92
C GLY A 275 20.79 24.48 -9.09
N ASN A 276 20.61 24.11 -7.82
CA ASN A 276 19.74 24.83 -6.86
C ASN A 276 20.55 25.96 -6.20
N ALA A 277 20.67 27.10 -6.86
CA ALA A 277 21.33 28.27 -6.27
C ALA A 277 20.30 29.14 -5.56
N PRO A 278 20.57 29.62 -4.33
CA PRO A 278 19.64 30.51 -3.65
C PRO A 278 19.50 31.82 -4.42
N SER A 279 18.37 32.49 -4.22
CA SER A 279 18.14 33.83 -4.76
C SER A 279 19.35 34.77 -4.52
N PRO A 280 19.79 35.54 -5.53
CA PRO A 280 20.85 36.54 -5.37
C PRO A 280 20.38 37.77 -4.57
N LEU A 281 19.07 37.90 -4.32
CA LEU A 281 18.48 39.01 -3.58
C LEU A 281 18.08 38.57 -2.17
N THR A 282 18.14 39.51 -1.22
CA THR A 282 17.69 39.31 0.16
C THR A 282 16.88 40.51 0.63
N GLY A 283 15.98 40.29 1.60
CA GLY A 283 15.13 41.34 2.13
C GLY A 283 13.93 41.66 1.23
N ALA A 284 13.37 42.86 1.39
CA ALA A 284 12.13 43.25 0.73
C ALA A 284 12.36 43.62 -0.75
N VAL A 285 11.59 43.00 -1.65
CA VAL A 285 11.51 43.32 -3.08
C VAL A 285 10.10 43.70 -3.47
N THR A 286 9.93 44.40 -4.59
CA THR A 286 8.61 44.63 -5.21
C THR A 286 8.60 44.09 -6.62
N VAL A 287 7.70 43.14 -6.90
CA VAL A 287 7.56 42.50 -8.22
C VAL A 287 6.15 42.71 -8.77
N GLU A 288 6.01 42.62 -10.08
CA GLU A 288 4.73 42.51 -10.77
C GLU A 288 4.68 41.24 -11.61
N GLY A 289 3.47 40.72 -11.81
CA GLY A 289 3.25 39.61 -12.72
C GLY A 289 1.81 39.12 -12.69
N VAL A 290 1.53 38.12 -13.52
CA VAL A 290 0.23 37.46 -13.62
C VAL A 290 0.19 36.23 -12.73
N VAL A 291 -0.89 36.06 -11.96
CA VAL A 291 -1.15 34.87 -11.16
C VAL A 291 -1.38 33.68 -12.10
N THR A 292 -0.43 32.76 -12.16
CA THR A 292 -0.49 31.55 -13.02
C THR A 292 -1.13 30.36 -12.31
N SER A 293 -1.01 30.30 -10.98
CA SER A 293 -1.65 29.27 -10.15
C SER A 293 -1.99 29.82 -8.77
N ASN A 294 -3.24 29.67 -8.34
CA ASN A 294 -3.71 30.12 -7.01
C ASN A 294 -3.97 28.91 -6.10
N LEU A 295 -3.16 28.78 -5.04
CA LEU A 295 -3.20 27.68 -4.07
C LEU A 295 -3.34 28.22 -2.63
N VAL A 296 -3.87 29.44 -2.47
CA VAL A 296 -3.96 30.13 -1.17
C VAL A 296 -4.86 29.39 -0.19
N ALA A 297 -5.98 28.85 -0.66
CA ALA A 297 -6.90 28.04 0.14
C ALA A 297 -6.39 26.61 0.42
N GLY A 298 -5.34 26.18 -0.29
CA GLY A 298 -4.73 24.86 -0.14
C GLY A 298 -3.65 24.83 0.93
N THR A 299 -2.97 23.70 1.03
CA THR A 299 -1.89 23.49 2.02
C THR A 299 -0.59 24.21 1.66
N LEU A 300 -0.40 24.58 0.38
CA LEU A 300 0.73 25.42 -0.04
C LEU A 300 0.58 26.87 0.46
N ARG A 301 -0.65 27.34 0.70
CA ARG A 301 -0.95 28.66 1.30
C ARG A 301 -0.28 29.81 0.56
N GLY A 302 -0.33 29.77 -0.77
CA GLY A 302 0.29 30.79 -1.60
C GLY A 302 -0.17 30.71 -3.05
N PHE A 303 0.45 31.50 -3.91
CA PHE A 303 0.15 31.51 -5.34
C PHE A 303 1.45 31.71 -6.12
N PHE A 304 1.46 31.28 -7.38
CA PHE A 304 2.56 31.54 -8.29
C PHE A 304 2.24 32.78 -9.12
N VAL A 305 3.25 33.63 -9.30
CA VAL A 305 3.21 34.80 -10.16
C VAL A 305 4.34 34.71 -11.18
N GLN A 306 4.06 35.07 -12.42
CA GLN A 306 5.05 35.09 -13.49
C GLN A 306 4.95 36.41 -14.25
N GLU A 307 6.08 37.01 -14.63
CA GLU A 307 6.08 38.26 -15.39
C GLU A 307 5.29 38.10 -16.69
N GLU A 308 4.46 39.11 -16.99
CA GLU A 308 3.84 39.23 -18.30
C GLU A 308 4.87 39.45 -19.40
N GLY A 309 4.56 38.95 -20.60
CA GLY A 309 5.49 38.86 -21.72
C GLY A 309 6.37 40.09 -21.93
N ILE A 310 5.79 41.29 -22.04
CA ILE A 310 6.52 42.52 -22.41
C ILE A 310 7.51 43.01 -21.35
N ASP A 311 7.35 42.59 -20.09
CA ASP A 311 8.21 42.97 -18.97
C ASP A 311 9.12 41.83 -18.48
N ALA A 312 8.97 40.61 -19.03
CA ALA A 312 9.90 39.50 -18.84
C ALA A 312 11.30 39.85 -19.39
N ASP A 313 12.36 39.35 -18.75
CA ASP A 313 13.74 39.71 -19.10
C ASP A 313 14.20 39.09 -20.45
N ASN A 314 13.46 38.09 -20.95
CA ASN A 314 13.77 37.29 -22.13
C ASN A 314 15.15 36.59 -22.06
N ASP A 315 15.65 36.30 -20.86
CA ASP A 315 16.84 35.49 -20.64
C ASP A 315 16.44 34.02 -20.39
N ALA A 316 16.85 33.12 -21.28
CA ALA A 316 16.56 31.70 -21.14
C ALA A 316 17.29 31.02 -19.97
N GLN A 317 18.18 31.74 -19.25
CA GLN A 317 18.92 31.25 -18.10
C GLN A 317 18.30 31.62 -16.74
N THR A 318 17.28 32.46 -16.72
CA THR A 318 16.55 32.91 -15.53
C THR A 318 15.11 32.41 -15.59
N SER A 319 14.46 32.36 -14.43
CA SER A 319 13.02 32.12 -14.36
C SER A 319 12.27 33.44 -14.16
N ASP A 320 11.27 33.70 -15.00
CA ASP A 320 10.36 34.83 -14.84
C ASP A 320 9.23 34.55 -13.82
N GLY A 321 9.24 33.40 -13.14
CA GLY A 321 8.22 32.97 -12.20
C GLY A 321 8.71 32.87 -10.76
N VAL A 322 7.84 33.12 -9.78
CA VAL A 322 8.16 32.98 -8.35
C VAL A 322 6.93 32.62 -7.52
N PHE A 323 7.14 31.92 -6.40
CA PHE A 323 6.08 31.62 -5.45
C PHE A 323 5.88 32.74 -4.42
N ILE A 324 4.63 33.09 -4.16
CA ILE A 324 4.23 34.07 -3.14
C ILE A 324 3.61 33.32 -1.95
N PHE A 325 4.28 33.34 -0.80
CA PHE A 325 3.82 32.67 0.41
C PHE A 325 2.94 33.59 1.27
N CYS A 326 1.66 33.25 1.41
CA CYS A 326 0.65 34.08 2.07
C CYS A 326 0.60 33.92 3.60
N GLY A 327 1.68 33.47 4.21
CA GLY A 327 1.79 33.23 5.65
C GLY A 327 1.15 31.91 6.09
N SER A 328 1.39 31.53 7.35
CA SER A 328 0.98 30.22 7.88
C SER A 328 -0.54 29.99 7.93
N THR A 329 -1.34 31.07 7.91
CA THR A 329 -2.81 31.02 7.86
C THR A 329 -3.37 31.34 6.47
N GLY A 330 -2.51 31.66 5.49
CA GLY A 330 -2.92 32.19 4.18
C GLY A 330 -3.43 33.64 4.21
N GLY A 331 -3.49 34.28 5.39
CA GLY A 331 -4.12 35.59 5.58
C GLY A 331 -3.31 36.81 5.12
N ASN A 332 -2.07 36.63 4.66
CA ASN A 332 -1.24 37.75 4.18
C ASN A 332 -1.47 38.09 2.70
N CYS A 333 -2.47 37.48 2.06
CA CYS A 333 -2.84 37.77 0.67
C CYS A 333 -4.35 38.05 0.57
N PRO A 334 -4.77 38.91 -0.38
CA PRO A 334 -6.19 39.07 -0.71
C PRO A 334 -6.72 37.81 -1.43
N THR A 335 -8.03 37.79 -1.68
CA THR A 335 -8.62 36.82 -2.61
C THR A 335 -8.15 37.14 -4.03
N LEU A 336 -7.67 36.13 -4.74
CA LEU A 336 -7.12 36.22 -6.08
C LEU A 336 -7.73 35.16 -6.99
N THR A 337 -7.59 35.34 -8.29
CA THR A 337 -7.93 34.38 -9.34
C THR A 337 -6.77 34.25 -10.33
N THR A 338 -6.63 33.09 -10.97
CA THR A 338 -5.69 32.91 -12.07
C THR A 338 -6.00 33.92 -13.18
N GLY A 339 -4.97 34.63 -13.68
CA GLY A 339 -5.11 35.74 -14.61
C GLY A 339 -5.18 37.13 -13.96
N ASP A 340 -5.27 37.22 -12.63
CA ASP A 340 -5.08 38.51 -11.96
C ASP A 340 -3.62 38.97 -12.10
N ARG A 341 -3.42 40.21 -12.52
CA ARG A 341 -2.10 40.84 -12.52
C ARG A 341 -1.91 41.57 -11.21
N VAL A 342 -0.84 41.26 -10.50
CA VAL A 342 -0.62 41.71 -9.12
C VAL A 342 0.71 42.40 -8.97
N ARG A 343 0.77 43.36 -8.04
CA ARG A 343 2.00 43.90 -7.47
C ARG A 343 2.19 43.34 -6.07
N VAL A 344 3.35 42.76 -5.80
CA VAL A 344 3.67 42.15 -4.51
C VAL A 344 4.91 42.79 -3.93
N THR A 345 4.81 43.29 -2.70
CA THR A 345 5.96 43.69 -1.88
C THR A 345 6.14 42.70 -0.74
N GLY A 346 7.31 42.10 -0.61
CA GLY A 346 7.58 41.11 0.42
C GLY A 346 9.04 40.71 0.54
N ASN A 347 9.38 39.95 1.58
CA ASN A 347 10.74 39.49 1.81
C ASN A 347 11.05 38.24 0.99
N VAL A 348 12.21 38.22 0.33
CA VAL A 348 12.76 37.04 -0.35
C VAL A 348 13.31 36.04 0.68
N SER A 349 13.02 34.75 0.48
CA SER A 349 13.52 33.64 1.30
C SER A 349 13.51 32.33 0.53
N GLU A 350 14.25 31.34 1.02
CA GLU A 350 14.25 29.97 0.52
C GLU A 350 13.37 29.07 1.39
N PHE A 351 12.58 28.20 0.78
CA PHE A 351 11.85 27.14 1.48
C PHE A 351 12.02 25.80 0.77
N VAL A 352 12.66 24.82 1.42
CA VAL A 352 13.02 23.52 0.82
C VAL A 352 13.80 23.74 -0.50
N THR A 353 14.64 24.79 -0.56
CA THR A 353 15.41 25.26 -1.73
C THR A 353 14.64 25.96 -2.85
N ALA A 354 13.32 26.20 -2.72
CA ALA A 354 12.58 27.03 -3.68
C ALA A 354 12.55 28.49 -3.24
N THR A 355 12.73 29.40 -4.21
CA THR A 355 12.67 30.85 -3.99
C THR A 355 11.23 31.28 -3.78
N GLN A 356 10.97 32.03 -2.70
CA GLN A 356 9.66 32.58 -2.41
C GLN A 356 9.70 34.02 -1.87
N ILE A 357 8.65 34.78 -2.15
CA ILE A 357 8.42 36.12 -1.60
C ILE A 357 7.28 36.06 -0.57
N SER A 358 7.53 36.59 0.62
CA SER A 358 6.55 36.61 1.72
C SER A 358 6.05 38.03 2.01
N PRO A 359 4.82 38.41 1.57
CA PRO A 359 4.21 39.67 1.96
C PRO A 359 3.90 39.71 3.46
N ALA A 360 4.05 40.90 4.06
CA ALA A 360 3.79 41.10 5.49
C ALA A 360 2.29 41.16 5.85
N SER A 361 1.43 41.48 4.88
CA SER A 361 -0.03 41.55 5.03
C SER A 361 -0.72 41.56 3.67
N ALA A 362 -2.03 41.35 3.62
CA ALA A 362 -2.82 41.40 2.38
C ALA A 362 -2.70 42.76 1.65
N ALA A 363 -2.45 43.86 2.37
CA ALA A 363 -2.27 45.18 1.77
C ALA A 363 -0.95 45.32 0.97
N ALA A 364 0.00 44.40 1.16
CA ALA A 364 1.25 44.35 0.40
C ALA A 364 1.10 43.63 -0.96
N VAL A 365 -0.10 43.12 -1.25
CA VAL A 365 -0.46 42.54 -2.55
C VAL A 365 -1.60 43.36 -3.15
N THR A 366 -1.33 44.05 -4.25
CA THR A 366 -2.31 44.89 -4.95
C THR A 366 -2.71 44.23 -6.26
N VAL A 367 -4.00 44.00 -6.48
CA VAL A 367 -4.53 43.59 -7.80
C VAL A 367 -4.55 44.83 -8.71
N LEU A 368 -3.83 44.75 -9.82
CA LEU A 368 -3.68 45.83 -10.79
C LEU A 368 -4.69 45.69 -11.93
N ALA A 369 -4.89 44.46 -12.41
CA ALA A 369 -5.86 44.10 -13.45
C ALA A 369 -6.40 42.68 -13.20
N ASN A 370 -7.58 42.39 -13.74
CA ASN A 370 -8.23 41.07 -13.65
C ASN A 370 -8.37 40.48 -15.07
N GLY A 371 -8.27 39.16 -15.19
CA GLY A 371 -8.48 38.46 -16.47
C GLY A 371 -7.42 38.75 -17.55
N THR A 372 -6.19 39.04 -17.12
CA THR A 372 -5.01 39.13 -18.00
C THR A 372 -4.75 37.75 -18.60
N ALA A 373 -4.31 37.71 -19.87
CA ALA A 373 -3.90 36.46 -20.47
C ALA A 373 -2.70 35.86 -19.72
N LEU A 374 -2.67 34.53 -19.59
CA LEU A 374 -1.52 33.85 -18.98
C LEU A 374 -0.32 33.87 -19.93
N PRO A 375 0.91 33.92 -19.40
CA PRO A 375 2.11 33.64 -20.19
C PRO A 375 2.01 32.29 -20.91
N ALA A 376 2.57 32.20 -22.11
CA ALA A 376 2.60 30.93 -22.84
C ALA A 376 3.40 29.88 -22.05
N PRO A 377 2.89 28.64 -21.87
CA PRO A 377 3.63 27.60 -21.17
C PRO A 377 4.94 27.24 -21.88
N GLN A 378 6.03 27.13 -21.13
CA GLN A 378 7.30 26.63 -21.65
C GLN A 378 7.24 25.10 -21.84
N THR A 379 7.62 24.61 -23.01
CA THR A 379 7.59 23.17 -23.30
C THR A 379 8.84 22.48 -22.74
N LEU A 380 8.64 21.52 -21.85
CA LEU A 380 9.70 20.65 -21.31
C LEU A 380 9.77 19.36 -22.13
N THR A 381 10.99 18.96 -22.50
CA THR A 381 11.27 17.68 -23.17
C THR A 381 12.12 16.81 -22.25
N LEU A 382 11.68 15.59 -21.95
CA LEU A 382 12.45 14.61 -21.19
C LEU A 382 13.34 13.79 -22.14
N PRO A 383 14.55 13.36 -21.72
CA PRO A 383 15.17 13.64 -20.43
C PRO A 383 15.65 15.10 -20.31
N LEU A 384 15.33 15.73 -19.18
CA LEU A 384 15.74 17.08 -18.82
C LEU A 384 16.66 17.00 -17.60
N PRO A 385 17.96 17.33 -17.73
CA PRO A 385 18.90 17.31 -16.62
C PRO A 385 18.34 18.02 -15.39
N PHE A 386 18.44 17.39 -14.22
CA PHE A 386 17.87 17.94 -12.99
C PHE A 386 18.43 19.33 -12.67
N SER A 387 19.71 19.54 -12.94
CA SER A 387 20.38 20.83 -12.79
C SER A 387 19.80 21.93 -13.68
N GLU A 388 19.18 21.59 -14.80
CA GLU A 388 18.63 22.57 -15.77
C GLU A 388 17.18 22.96 -15.50
N ARG A 389 16.56 22.44 -14.43
CA ARG A 389 15.14 22.68 -14.12
C ARG A 389 14.90 23.99 -13.38
N GLU A 390 15.91 24.48 -12.67
CA GLU A 390 15.83 25.71 -11.87
C GLU A 390 15.43 26.94 -12.69
N ARG A 391 15.94 27.07 -13.92
CA ARG A 391 15.56 28.17 -14.84
C ARG A 391 14.07 28.21 -15.21
N PHE A 392 13.30 27.20 -14.82
CA PHE A 392 11.84 27.15 -15.01
C PHE A 392 11.06 27.21 -13.68
N GLU A 393 11.73 27.34 -12.52
CA GLU A 393 11.09 27.34 -11.22
C GLU A 393 10.08 28.50 -11.09
N GLY A 394 8.82 28.19 -10.81
CA GLY A 394 7.74 29.16 -10.70
C GLY A 394 7.09 29.53 -12.03
N MET A 395 7.61 29.04 -13.17
CA MET A 395 7.03 29.30 -14.49
C MET A 395 5.94 28.30 -14.85
N LEU A 396 4.98 28.75 -15.67
CA LEU A 396 4.03 27.88 -16.34
C LEU A 396 4.75 27.04 -17.40
N VAL A 397 4.64 25.72 -17.28
CA VAL A 397 5.29 24.73 -18.15
C VAL A 397 4.28 23.71 -18.69
N THR A 398 4.64 23.04 -19.77
CA THR A 398 3.93 21.87 -20.29
C THR A 398 4.89 20.73 -20.58
N VAL A 399 4.52 19.50 -20.22
CA VAL A 399 5.32 18.30 -20.46
C VAL A 399 4.43 17.18 -20.96
N SER A 400 4.95 16.35 -21.85
CA SER A 400 4.31 15.10 -22.27
C SER A 400 5.24 13.92 -22.01
N GLY A 401 4.68 12.78 -21.58
CA GLY A 401 5.47 11.59 -21.29
C GLY A 401 4.62 10.36 -21.00
N THR A 402 5.28 9.29 -20.59
CA THR A 402 4.69 8.02 -20.17
C THR A 402 4.59 7.99 -18.64
N VAL A 403 3.45 7.59 -18.09
CA VAL A 403 3.30 7.34 -16.65
C VAL A 403 4.24 6.21 -16.26
N THR A 404 5.25 6.52 -15.44
CA THR A 404 6.21 5.53 -14.95
C THR A 404 6.00 5.17 -13.48
N ASN A 405 5.39 6.08 -12.69
CA ASN A 405 5.13 5.86 -11.28
C ASN A 405 3.75 6.38 -10.88
N ASN A 406 2.92 5.51 -10.31
CA ASN A 406 1.61 5.88 -9.76
C ASN A 406 1.48 5.49 -8.27
N PHE A 407 2.57 5.11 -7.60
CA PHE A 407 2.56 4.70 -6.20
C PHE A 407 2.10 5.82 -5.26
N THR A 408 2.55 7.05 -5.50
CA THR A 408 2.20 8.23 -4.70
C THR A 408 0.78 8.75 -4.95
N LEU A 409 0.08 8.24 -5.96
CA LEU A 409 -1.17 8.81 -6.44
C LEU A 409 -2.25 8.83 -5.36
N GLY A 410 -2.47 7.71 -4.66
CA GLY A 410 -3.50 7.62 -3.63
C GLY A 410 -3.23 8.48 -2.40
N ARG A 411 -1.96 8.56 -1.99
CA ARG A 411 -1.58 9.26 -0.76
C ARG A 411 -1.30 10.74 -0.98
N GLY A 412 -0.68 11.12 -2.10
CA GLY A 412 -0.24 12.49 -2.35
C GLY A 412 -0.91 13.19 -3.51
N GLY A 413 -1.85 12.55 -4.20
CA GLY A 413 -2.42 13.15 -5.39
C GLY A 413 -1.40 13.38 -6.50
N SER A 414 -0.31 12.60 -6.56
CA SER A 414 0.79 12.82 -7.49
C SER A 414 1.27 11.55 -8.20
N PHE A 415 1.79 11.69 -9.41
CA PHE A 415 2.34 10.60 -10.22
C PHE A 415 3.53 11.12 -11.05
N ASP A 416 4.38 10.22 -11.56
CA ASP A 416 5.58 10.62 -12.32
C ASP A 416 5.42 10.29 -13.82
N LEU A 417 5.76 11.26 -14.66
CA LEU A 417 5.91 11.11 -16.11
C LEU A 417 7.38 10.96 -16.46
N ALA A 418 7.70 10.01 -17.34
CA ALA A 418 9.03 9.82 -17.91
C ALA A 418 9.03 9.93 -19.43
N ASP A 419 10.21 10.05 -20.03
CA ASP A 419 10.43 9.99 -21.48
C ASP A 419 9.93 8.68 -22.10
N GLU A 420 10.10 7.56 -21.39
CA GLU A 420 9.58 6.23 -21.75
C GLU A 420 9.40 5.36 -20.49
N ARG A 421 8.98 4.10 -20.65
CA ARG A 421 8.92 3.14 -19.54
C ARG A 421 10.34 2.83 -19.04
N LEU A 422 10.61 3.10 -17.78
CA LEU A 422 11.94 2.96 -17.18
C LEU A 422 12.13 1.56 -16.60
N TYR A 423 13.04 0.75 -17.14
CA TYR A 423 13.32 -0.58 -16.56
C TYR A 423 14.24 -0.50 -15.34
N THR A 424 14.03 -1.39 -14.37
CA THR A 424 14.96 -1.56 -13.24
C THR A 424 16.33 -1.98 -13.78
N PHE A 425 17.41 -1.45 -13.19
CA PHE A 425 18.77 -1.63 -13.71
C PHE A 425 19.13 -3.10 -14.03
N SER A 426 18.92 -4.02 -13.10
CA SER A 426 19.23 -5.45 -13.24
C SER A 426 18.19 -6.28 -14.01
N GLN A 427 17.15 -5.63 -14.57
CA GLN A 427 16.27 -6.27 -15.56
C GLN A 427 16.96 -6.36 -16.92
N ILE A 428 17.75 -5.34 -17.28
CA ILE A 428 18.37 -5.22 -18.61
C ILE A 428 19.91 -5.13 -18.58
N ASN A 429 20.52 -4.90 -17.41
CA ASN A 429 21.97 -4.86 -17.23
C ASN A 429 22.45 -5.95 -16.27
N ALA A 430 23.66 -6.44 -16.47
CA ALA A 430 24.31 -7.28 -15.46
C ALA A 430 24.55 -6.47 -14.16
N PRO A 431 24.45 -7.11 -12.98
CA PRO A 431 24.76 -6.47 -11.70
C PRO A 431 26.12 -5.75 -11.68
N SER A 432 26.13 -4.52 -11.17
CA SER A 432 27.34 -3.69 -11.11
C SER A 432 27.13 -2.52 -10.17
N VAL A 433 28.02 -2.35 -9.19
CA VAL A 433 28.00 -1.19 -8.28
C VAL A 433 28.19 0.11 -9.06
N ALA A 434 29.17 0.14 -9.97
CA ALA A 434 29.42 1.32 -10.81
C ALA A 434 28.29 1.58 -11.81
N GLY A 435 27.73 0.51 -12.40
CA GLY A 435 26.61 0.61 -13.34
C GLY A 435 25.33 1.13 -12.66
N LEU A 436 24.98 0.60 -11.49
CA LEU A 436 23.83 1.06 -10.73
C LEU A 436 24.01 2.52 -10.28
N ALA A 437 25.19 2.89 -9.78
CA ALA A 437 25.47 4.28 -9.40
C ALA A 437 25.29 5.24 -10.58
N ALA A 438 25.78 4.88 -11.77
CA ALA A 438 25.59 5.66 -12.99
C ALA A 438 24.12 5.71 -13.44
N PHE A 439 23.39 4.62 -13.31
CA PHE A 439 21.95 4.57 -13.58
C PHE A 439 21.17 5.51 -12.65
N ASN A 440 21.39 5.40 -11.34
CA ASN A 440 20.72 6.23 -10.34
C ASN A 440 21.08 7.72 -10.46
N ALA A 441 22.29 8.07 -10.89
CA ALA A 441 22.68 9.46 -11.15
C ALA A 441 21.94 10.07 -12.34
N ASN A 442 21.54 9.26 -13.33
CA ASN A 442 20.83 9.72 -14.52
C ASN A 442 19.30 9.63 -14.39
N LEU A 443 18.78 8.75 -13.53
CA LEU A 443 17.36 8.49 -13.38
C LEU A 443 16.52 9.76 -13.10
N PRO A 444 16.93 10.69 -12.21
CA PRO A 444 16.18 11.93 -11.97
C PRO A 444 15.99 12.80 -13.22
N ASN A 445 16.89 12.71 -14.20
CA ASN A 445 16.79 13.48 -15.45
C ASN A 445 15.65 12.98 -16.35
N ARG A 446 15.18 11.75 -16.15
CA ARG A 446 14.25 11.07 -17.05
C ARG A 446 12.79 11.26 -16.68
N PHE A 447 12.49 11.64 -15.45
CA PHE A 447 11.11 11.82 -14.98
C PHE A 447 10.86 13.18 -14.33
N ILE A 448 9.60 13.55 -14.27
CA ILE A 448 9.07 14.72 -13.56
C ILE A 448 7.77 14.37 -12.86
N ARG A 449 7.57 14.91 -11.65
CA ARG A 449 6.36 14.67 -10.86
C ARG A 449 5.24 15.60 -11.30
N ILE A 450 4.05 15.06 -11.48
CA ILE A 450 2.79 15.80 -11.67
C ILE A 450 2.03 15.73 -10.35
N ASP A 451 1.58 16.87 -9.86
CA ASP A 451 1.08 17.08 -8.51
C ASP A 451 -0.18 17.95 -8.55
N ASP A 452 -1.15 17.69 -7.68
CA ASP A 452 -2.44 18.39 -7.65
C ASP A 452 -2.39 19.75 -6.93
N GLY A 453 -1.21 20.17 -6.45
CA GLY A 453 -1.03 21.43 -5.75
C GLY A 453 -1.36 21.36 -4.26
N THR A 454 -1.64 20.17 -3.72
CA THR A 454 -1.81 19.97 -2.28
C THR A 454 -0.70 19.12 -1.66
N ARG A 455 -0.49 19.33 -0.36
CA ARG A 455 0.38 18.58 0.56
C ARG A 455 -0.47 17.75 1.54
N ALA A 456 -1.79 17.73 1.35
CA ALA A 456 -2.70 16.93 2.14
C ALA A 456 -2.54 15.45 1.74
N GLN A 457 -2.56 14.56 2.73
CA GLN A 457 -2.55 13.13 2.45
C GLN A 457 -3.96 12.64 2.17
N ASN A 458 -4.08 11.72 1.20
CA ASN A 458 -5.32 11.06 0.77
C ASN A 458 -6.38 12.06 0.28
N PRO A 459 -6.08 12.86 -0.77
CA PRO A 459 -7.00 13.87 -1.27
C PRO A 459 -8.33 13.25 -1.73
N ASN A 460 -9.44 13.96 -1.46
CA ASN A 460 -10.77 13.61 -1.94
C ASN A 460 -11.48 14.87 -2.49
N PRO A 461 -11.82 14.93 -3.79
CA PRO A 461 -11.59 13.92 -4.82
C PRO A 461 -10.11 13.77 -5.20
N LEU A 462 -9.74 12.58 -5.66
CA LEU A 462 -8.45 12.34 -6.32
C LEU A 462 -8.59 12.69 -7.81
N ILE A 463 -8.00 13.79 -8.22
CA ILE A 463 -8.37 14.48 -9.47
C ILE A 463 -7.75 13.88 -10.74
N PHE A 464 -6.71 13.05 -10.62
CA PHE A 464 -6.01 12.47 -11.77
C PHE A 464 -6.62 11.15 -12.25
N GLY A 465 -7.79 11.25 -12.87
CA GLY A 465 -8.35 10.22 -13.77
C GLY A 465 -8.43 10.72 -15.22
N ARG A 466 -8.94 9.90 -16.13
CA ARG A 466 -9.03 10.26 -17.55
C ARG A 466 -10.23 11.18 -17.82
N GLY A 467 -10.13 12.01 -18.86
CA GLY A 467 -11.24 12.84 -19.34
C GLY A 467 -11.68 13.94 -18.37
N ASN A 468 -10.76 14.51 -17.59
CA ASN A 468 -11.05 15.49 -16.53
C ASN A 468 -12.09 14.96 -15.52
N GLN A 469 -12.03 13.66 -15.23
CA GLN A 469 -12.85 13.01 -14.21
C GLN A 469 -11.94 12.48 -13.08
N PRO A 470 -12.43 12.42 -11.84
CA PRO A 470 -11.68 11.80 -10.74
C PRO A 470 -11.28 10.35 -11.03
N LEU A 471 -10.24 9.88 -10.33
CA LEU A 471 -9.87 8.47 -10.33
C LEU A 471 -11.05 7.62 -9.84
N SER A 472 -11.25 6.46 -10.45
CA SER A 472 -12.10 5.40 -9.91
C SER A 472 -11.62 4.04 -10.40
N ALA A 473 -12.19 2.95 -9.86
CA ALA A 473 -11.94 1.62 -10.38
C ALA A 473 -12.28 1.50 -11.88
N ALA A 474 -13.26 2.24 -12.37
CA ALA A 474 -13.63 2.26 -13.80
C ALA A 474 -12.82 3.29 -14.62
N ASN A 475 -12.24 4.30 -13.98
CA ASN A 475 -11.48 5.38 -14.60
C ASN A 475 -10.09 5.51 -13.94
N THR A 476 -9.20 4.57 -14.26
CA THR A 476 -7.86 4.46 -13.67
C THR A 476 -6.80 5.30 -14.40
N LEU A 477 -5.63 5.46 -13.78
CA LEU A 477 -4.39 6.01 -14.32
C LEU A 477 -3.33 4.90 -14.25
N ARG A 478 -3.01 4.28 -15.39
CA ARG A 478 -2.13 3.10 -15.42
C ARG A 478 -0.70 3.48 -15.75
N GLY A 479 0.26 2.73 -15.20
CA GLY A 479 1.63 2.74 -15.70
C GLY A 479 1.64 2.43 -17.19
N GLY A 480 2.37 3.19 -18.00
CA GLY A 480 2.35 3.07 -19.46
C GLY A 480 1.26 3.86 -20.20
N ASP A 481 0.30 4.48 -19.49
CA ASP A 481 -0.52 5.53 -20.11
C ASP A 481 0.36 6.73 -20.51
N THR A 482 -0.02 7.47 -21.55
CA THR A 482 0.63 8.75 -21.86
C THR A 482 -0.17 9.89 -21.27
N ALA A 483 0.50 10.93 -20.81
CA ALA A 483 -0.17 12.15 -20.38
C ALA A 483 0.58 13.41 -20.81
N THR A 484 -0.19 14.47 -20.99
CA THR A 484 0.30 15.84 -21.14
C THR A 484 -0.22 16.64 -19.95
N ALA A 485 0.68 17.27 -19.21
CA ALA A 485 0.33 18.10 -18.06
C ALA A 485 0.86 19.53 -18.26
N THR A 486 0.00 20.51 -18.04
CA THR A 486 0.33 21.93 -18.03
C THR A 486 0.06 22.48 -16.63
N GLY A 487 1.04 23.18 -16.07
CA GLY A 487 0.99 23.67 -14.70
C GLY A 487 2.25 24.44 -14.33
N VAL A 488 2.39 24.84 -13.08
CA VAL A 488 3.56 25.61 -12.63
C VAL A 488 4.61 24.68 -12.05
N LEU A 489 5.86 24.80 -12.51
CA LEU A 489 6.98 24.04 -11.98
C LEU A 489 7.41 24.59 -10.61
N SER A 490 7.66 23.74 -9.63
CA SER A 490 8.27 24.13 -8.36
C SER A 490 9.19 23.03 -7.83
N TYR A 491 10.17 23.40 -7.01
CA TYR A 491 10.89 22.44 -6.18
C TYR A 491 10.19 22.30 -4.82
N SER A 492 9.71 21.10 -4.47
CA SER A 492 9.07 20.87 -3.16
C SER A 492 8.94 19.39 -2.80
N ASN A 493 8.32 19.13 -1.65
CA ASN A 493 8.06 17.79 -1.09
C ASN A 493 6.57 17.47 -1.06
N ASP A 494 6.23 16.18 -0.92
CA ASP A 494 4.84 15.71 -1.00
C ASP A 494 4.01 15.98 0.28
N GLY A 495 4.60 16.59 1.32
CA GLY A 495 3.90 16.87 2.58
C GLY A 495 3.90 15.74 3.61
N TRP A 496 4.57 14.60 3.34
CA TRP A 496 4.78 13.52 4.31
C TRP A 496 6.19 12.91 4.17
N THR A 497 6.55 12.01 5.08
CA THR A 497 7.78 11.22 5.02
C THR A 497 7.46 9.73 4.90
N GLY A 498 8.25 9.00 4.11
CA GLY A 498 8.08 7.55 3.89
C GLY A 498 8.19 7.17 2.42
N SER A 499 7.86 5.91 2.10
CA SER A 499 7.97 5.36 0.75
C SER A 499 7.29 6.24 -0.30
N GLY A 500 7.96 6.42 -1.45
CA GLY A 500 7.50 7.22 -2.59
C GLY A 500 7.63 8.74 -2.43
N SER A 501 7.77 9.27 -1.20
CA SER A 501 7.92 10.71 -0.99
C SER A 501 9.35 11.17 -1.18
N ILE A 502 9.54 12.19 -2.01
CA ILE A 502 10.84 12.75 -2.37
C ILE A 502 10.76 14.27 -2.53
N ASP A 503 11.86 14.94 -2.22
CA ASP A 503 12.08 16.34 -2.63
C ASP A 503 12.48 16.33 -4.11
N THR A 504 11.68 16.95 -4.96
CA THR A 504 11.90 16.96 -6.41
C THR A 504 11.17 18.12 -7.08
N TYR A 505 11.57 18.42 -8.33
CA TYR A 505 10.79 19.30 -9.19
C TYR A 505 9.47 18.64 -9.58
N ARG A 506 8.38 19.38 -9.39
CA ARG A 506 7.02 18.95 -9.67
C ARG A 506 6.23 20.03 -10.39
N ILE A 507 5.28 19.61 -11.22
CA ILE A 507 4.35 20.49 -11.92
C ILE A 507 3.03 20.45 -11.16
N HIS A 508 2.64 21.58 -10.58
CA HIS A 508 1.32 21.74 -9.98
C HIS A 508 0.28 21.95 -11.08
N ALA A 509 -0.53 20.92 -11.33
CA ALA A 509 -1.52 20.87 -12.39
C ALA A 509 -2.91 20.58 -11.84
N THR A 510 -3.93 20.94 -12.62
CA THR A 510 -5.33 20.63 -12.32
C THR A 510 -5.81 19.51 -13.22
N ALA A 511 -6.96 18.89 -12.92
CA ALA A 511 -7.55 17.91 -13.82
C ALA A 511 -7.89 18.50 -15.21
N ALA A 512 -8.23 19.80 -15.28
CA ALA A 512 -8.51 20.47 -16.55
C ALA A 512 -7.25 20.75 -17.38
N SER A 513 -6.08 20.82 -16.73
CA SER A 513 -4.79 21.08 -17.39
C SER A 513 -3.93 19.82 -17.55
N THR A 514 -4.49 18.64 -17.26
CA THR A 514 -3.84 17.34 -17.42
C THR A 514 -4.70 16.44 -18.31
N THR A 515 -4.16 16.07 -19.47
CA THR A 515 -4.79 15.12 -20.39
C THR A 515 -4.11 13.77 -20.28
N ILE A 516 -4.85 12.74 -19.84
CA ILE A 516 -4.37 11.36 -19.76
C ILE A 516 -5.00 10.54 -20.89
N THR A 517 -4.16 9.90 -21.70
CA THR A 517 -4.55 9.06 -22.82
C THR A 517 -4.31 7.59 -22.47
N ALA A 518 -5.33 6.76 -22.70
CA ALA A 518 -5.32 5.33 -22.39
C ALA A 518 -4.48 4.50 -23.39
N THR A 519 -3.17 4.74 -23.46
CA THR A 519 -2.24 3.99 -24.33
C THR A 519 -1.91 2.61 -23.78
N ASN A 520 -2.11 2.38 -22.49
CA ASN A 520 -2.09 1.05 -21.89
C ASN A 520 -3.50 0.69 -21.40
N PRO A 521 -4.39 0.16 -22.26
CA PRO A 521 -5.74 -0.22 -21.87
C PRO A 521 -5.73 -1.53 -21.07
N ARG A 522 -6.67 -1.65 -20.14
CA ARG A 522 -6.93 -2.88 -19.38
C ARG A 522 -7.32 -4.02 -20.30
N GLN A 523 -6.66 -5.16 -20.15
CA GLN A 523 -7.06 -6.40 -20.82
C GLN A 523 -8.00 -7.19 -19.91
N PRO A 524 -9.27 -7.44 -20.29
CA PRO A 524 -10.24 -8.10 -19.42
C PRO A 524 -9.96 -9.60 -19.20
N VAL A 525 -9.11 -10.20 -20.03
CA VAL A 525 -8.56 -11.56 -19.93
C VAL A 525 -7.10 -11.51 -20.39
N PRO A 526 -6.24 -12.45 -19.99
CA PRO A 526 -4.88 -12.55 -20.53
C PRO A 526 -4.89 -12.71 -22.06
N GLU A 527 -3.81 -12.30 -22.71
CA GLU A 527 -3.58 -12.63 -24.12
C GLU A 527 -3.58 -14.15 -24.33
N ALA A 528 -4.08 -14.60 -25.48
CA ALA A 528 -4.20 -16.03 -25.75
C ALA A 528 -2.82 -16.69 -25.87
N VAL A 529 -2.53 -17.63 -24.97
CA VAL A 529 -1.27 -18.41 -24.99
C VAL A 529 -1.36 -19.69 -25.83
N GLY A 530 -2.53 -20.04 -26.36
CA GLY A 530 -2.74 -21.26 -27.13
C GLY A 530 -2.59 -22.56 -26.32
N GLY A 531 -2.40 -23.68 -27.03
CA GLY A 531 -2.14 -24.99 -26.43
C GLY A 531 -3.38 -25.75 -25.96
N SER A 532 -3.19 -27.02 -25.63
CA SER A 532 -4.21 -27.88 -25.00
C SER A 532 -4.24 -27.75 -23.47
N LEU A 533 -3.15 -27.23 -22.88
CA LEU A 533 -3.05 -26.93 -21.46
C LEU A 533 -2.49 -25.52 -21.24
N ARG A 534 -2.93 -24.86 -20.17
CA ARG A 534 -2.38 -23.59 -19.70
C ARG A 534 -1.82 -23.75 -18.29
N VAL A 535 -0.58 -23.32 -18.10
CA VAL A 535 0.14 -23.46 -16.83
C VAL A 535 0.67 -22.10 -16.42
N GLY A 536 0.55 -21.74 -15.13
CA GLY A 536 0.95 -20.41 -14.68
C GLY A 536 1.25 -20.32 -13.19
N SER A 537 1.56 -19.10 -12.75
CA SER A 537 1.69 -18.73 -11.33
C SER A 537 1.13 -17.35 -11.06
N MET A 538 0.66 -17.14 -9.84
CA MET A 538 0.12 -15.87 -9.36
C MET A 538 0.47 -15.65 -7.89
N ASN A 539 1.13 -14.54 -7.57
CA ASN A 539 1.17 -14.01 -6.21
C ASN A 539 -0.18 -13.36 -5.90
N VAL A 540 -0.78 -13.70 -4.76
CA VAL A 540 -2.13 -13.26 -4.36
C VAL A 540 -2.12 -12.22 -3.24
N LEU A 541 -0.97 -11.61 -2.96
CA LEU A 541 -0.78 -10.51 -2.00
C LEU A 541 -1.32 -10.88 -0.60
N ASN A 542 -0.67 -11.85 0.05
CA ASN A 542 -1.03 -12.37 1.37
C ASN A 542 -2.53 -12.75 1.50
N TYR A 543 -2.96 -13.85 0.86
CA TYR A 543 -4.31 -14.36 1.04
C TYR A 543 -4.45 -15.14 2.36
N PHE A 544 -5.00 -14.47 3.38
CA PHE A 544 -5.18 -15.03 4.72
C PHE A 544 -6.66 -15.15 5.06
N THR A 545 -7.00 -16.20 5.79
CA THR A 545 -8.31 -16.35 6.42
C THR A 545 -8.26 -16.10 7.93
N THR A 546 -7.08 -15.93 8.53
CA THR A 546 -6.94 -15.27 9.83
C THR A 546 -6.81 -13.76 9.60
N LEU A 547 -7.70 -12.96 10.17
CA LEU A 547 -7.75 -11.50 9.95
C LEU A 547 -7.00 -10.72 11.03
N LEU A 548 -6.57 -9.49 10.75
CA LEU A 548 -5.79 -8.72 11.72
C LEU A 548 -6.63 -8.21 12.90
N THR A 549 -7.81 -7.65 12.63
CA THR A 549 -8.56 -6.86 13.61
C THR A 549 -9.92 -7.45 13.97
N THR A 550 -10.76 -7.76 12.99
CA THR A 550 -12.15 -8.19 13.22
C THR A 550 -12.53 -9.32 12.27
N ASN A 551 -13.26 -10.30 12.80
CA ASN A 551 -13.82 -11.41 12.02
C ASN A 551 -15.28 -11.64 12.44
N THR A 552 -16.20 -10.93 11.79
CA THR A 552 -17.66 -11.07 11.96
C THR A 552 -18.21 -12.34 11.28
N GLY A 553 -17.45 -13.45 11.36
CA GLY A 553 -17.84 -14.76 10.85
C GLY A 553 -17.61 -14.98 9.35
N CYS A 554 -16.92 -14.06 8.66
CA CYS A 554 -16.64 -14.20 7.22
C CYS A 554 -15.55 -15.25 6.92
N THR A 555 -14.73 -15.60 7.92
CA THR A 555 -13.71 -16.65 7.80
C THR A 555 -13.73 -17.61 8.99
N PRO A 556 -13.37 -18.90 8.81
CA PRO A 556 -13.33 -19.87 9.90
C PRO A 556 -12.14 -19.69 10.85
N ASN A 557 -11.15 -18.87 10.48
CA ASN A 557 -9.83 -18.84 11.11
C ASN A 557 -9.59 -17.67 12.08
N GLY A 558 -10.65 -16.95 12.45
CA GLY A 558 -10.61 -15.97 13.53
C GLY A 558 -9.77 -14.72 13.22
N THR A 559 -9.25 -14.09 14.27
CA THR A 559 -8.34 -12.95 14.21
C THR A 559 -6.98 -13.30 14.83
N GLY A 560 -5.89 -12.65 14.41
CA GLY A 560 -4.56 -12.84 14.98
C GLY A 560 -3.60 -11.70 14.64
N SER A 561 -2.76 -11.30 15.60
CA SER A 561 -1.82 -10.17 15.47
C SER A 561 -0.69 -10.39 14.47
N THR A 562 -0.45 -11.64 14.07
CA THR A 562 0.54 -12.02 13.05
C THR A 562 -0.08 -12.25 11.67
N ALA A 563 -1.40 -12.03 11.54
CA ALA A 563 -2.09 -12.08 10.26
C ALA A 563 -1.49 -11.07 9.27
N ARG A 564 -1.45 -11.43 8.00
CA ARG A 564 -1.09 -10.56 6.88
C ARG A 564 -2.28 -10.46 5.92
N GLY A 565 -2.28 -9.53 4.98
CA GLY A 565 -3.37 -9.36 4.03
C GLY A 565 -4.52 -8.50 4.57
N ALA A 566 -5.76 -8.93 4.35
CA ALA A 566 -6.96 -8.20 4.77
C ALA A 566 -7.06 -8.02 6.30
N ASN A 567 -7.38 -6.79 6.74
CA ASN A 567 -7.45 -6.46 8.16
C ASN A 567 -8.77 -6.85 8.81
N ASN A 568 -9.86 -6.89 8.02
CA ASN A 568 -11.22 -7.14 8.48
C ASN A 568 -12.04 -7.88 7.42
N CYS A 569 -13.29 -8.21 7.74
CA CYS A 569 -14.15 -8.98 6.86
C CYS A 569 -14.50 -8.30 5.53
N ASP A 570 -14.69 -6.98 5.53
CA ASP A 570 -15.01 -6.25 4.29
C ASP A 570 -13.85 -6.36 3.30
N GLU A 571 -12.63 -6.08 3.77
CA GLU A 571 -11.41 -6.22 2.98
C GLU A 571 -11.17 -7.65 2.50
N PHE A 572 -11.41 -8.65 3.35
CA PHE A 572 -11.23 -10.05 2.94
C PHE A 572 -12.20 -10.44 1.82
N LEU A 573 -13.47 -10.03 1.93
CA LEU A 573 -14.46 -10.29 0.88
C LEU A 573 -14.10 -9.59 -0.43
N ARG A 574 -13.58 -8.35 -0.35
CA ARG A 574 -13.05 -7.60 -1.50
C ARG A 574 -11.83 -8.29 -2.13
N GLN A 575 -10.83 -8.68 -1.33
CA GLN A 575 -9.64 -9.42 -1.77
C GLN A 575 -10.02 -10.73 -2.46
N ARG A 576 -10.92 -11.51 -1.83
CA ARG A 576 -11.40 -12.78 -2.38
C ARG A 576 -12.15 -12.60 -3.69
N ALA A 577 -13.00 -11.58 -3.82
CA ALA A 577 -13.70 -11.30 -5.07
C ALA A 577 -12.72 -11.02 -6.21
N LYS A 578 -11.73 -10.14 -5.99
CA LYS A 578 -10.70 -9.84 -7.00
C LYS A 578 -9.87 -11.08 -7.33
N THR A 579 -9.39 -11.81 -6.33
CA THR A 579 -8.55 -13.01 -6.51
C THR A 579 -9.28 -14.12 -7.27
N VAL A 580 -10.56 -14.37 -6.96
CA VAL A 580 -11.40 -15.36 -7.67
C VAL A 580 -11.62 -14.95 -9.12
N ASP A 581 -11.93 -13.67 -9.39
CA ASP A 581 -12.09 -13.17 -10.77
C ASP A 581 -10.79 -13.31 -11.57
N SER A 582 -9.64 -12.95 -10.97
CA SER A 582 -8.31 -13.11 -11.56
C SER A 582 -8.03 -14.57 -11.94
N ILE A 583 -8.18 -15.53 -11.02
CA ILE A 583 -7.88 -16.94 -11.30
C ILE A 583 -8.80 -17.51 -12.39
N ARG A 584 -10.09 -17.15 -12.37
CA ARG A 584 -11.05 -17.65 -13.35
C ARG A 584 -10.80 -17.11 -14.76
N LYS A 585 -10.44 -15.83 -14.89
CA LYS A 585 -10.11 -15.19 -16.17
C LYS A 585 -8.73 -15.58 -16.67
N LEU A 586 -7.75 -15.73 -15.78
CA LEU A 586 -6.45 -16.34 -16.10
C LEU A 586 -6.65 -17.75 -16.66
N ASN A 587 -7.63 -18.47 -16.13
CA ASN A 587 -8.16 -19.72 -16.66
C ASN A 587 -7.09 -20.81 -16.82
N ALA A 588 -6.05 -20.79 -15.98
CA ALA A 588 -5.02 -21.81 -15.97
C ALA A 588 -5.59 -23.20 -15.63
N ASP A 589 -5.02 -24.24 -16.23
CA ASP A 589 -5.36 -25.65 -15.98
C ASP A 589 -4.49 -26.22 -14.84
N VAL A 590 -3.28 -25.68 -14.66
CA VAL A 590 -2.44 -25.81 -13.45
C VAL A 590 -1.94 -24.42 -13.06
N LEU A 591 -2.13 -24.02 -11.81
CA LEU A 591 -1.76 -22.69 -11.30
C LEU A 591 -1.03 -22.80 -9.96
N GLY A 592 0.17 -22.23 -9.92
CA GLY A 592 0.87 -21.93 -8.67
C GLY A 592 0.29 -20.69 -8.00
N ILE A 593 0.03 -20.77 -6.71
CA ILE A 593 -0.44 -19.65 -5.89
C ILE A 593 0.67 -19.32 -4.88
N LEU A 594 1.11 -18.07 -4.86
CA LEU A 594 2.15 -17.57 -3.95
C LEU A 594 1.54 -16.61 -2.95
N GLU A 595 2.15 -16.49 -1.78
CA GLU A 595 1.62 -15.71 -0.65
C GLU A 595 0.29 -16.23 -0.10
N MET A 596 0.09 -17.54 -0.17
CA MET A 596 -1.00 -18.21 0.53
C MET A 596 -0.66 -18.34 2.02
N GLN A 597 -1.61 -18.10 2.92
CA GLN A 597 -1.39 -18.39 4.34
C GLN A 597 -0.96 -19.86 4.55
N ASN A 598 0.07 -20.06 5.37
CA ASN A 598 0.62 -21.39 5.66
C ASN A 598 -0.20 -22.10 6.76
N ASP A 599 -1.36 -22.62 6.37
CA ASP A 599 -2.33 -23.24 7.29
C ASP A 599 -2.91 -24.57 6.78
N TYR A 600 -2.18 -25.30 5.94
CA TYR A 600 -2.55 -26.63 5.42
C TYR A 600 -3.02 -27.60 6.51
N ALA A 601 -2.41 -27.55 7.69
CA ALA A 601 -2.78 -28.39 8.84
C ALA A 601 -4.23 -28.19 9.32
N LYS A 602 -4.91 -27.13 8.89
CA LYS A 602 -6.33 -26.88 9.18
C LYS A 602 -7.29 -27.58 8.22
N GLY A 603 -6.78 -28.33 7.23
CA GLY A 603 -7.59 -29.14 6.32
C GLY A 603 -8.66 -28.34 5.58
N ALA A 604 -9.93 -28.72 5.74
CA ALA A 604 -11.07 -28.05 5.10
C ALA A 604 -11.25 -26.57 5.51
N ASN A 605 -10.64 -26.15 6.62
CA ASN A 605 -10.65 -24.77 7.11
C ASN A 605 -9.39 -24.00 6.72
N SER A 606 -8.50 -24.56 5.91
CA SER A 606 -7.31 -23.85 5.39
C SER A 606 -7.70 -22.71 4.43
N SER A 607 -6.79 -21.76 4.28
CA SER A 607 -6.97 -20.63 3.36
C SER A 607 -7.01 -21.08 1.90
N LEU A 608 -6.24 -22.10 1.54
CA LEU A 608 -6.29 -22.73 0.22
C LEU A 608 -7.64 -23.41 -0.05
N ALA A 609 -8.18 -24.17 0.92
CA ALA A 609 -9.50 -24.77 0.81
C ALA A 609 -10.59 -23.68 0.67
N ASN A 610 -10.48 -22.58 1.43
CA ASN A 610 -11.40 -21.45 1.30
C ASN A 610 -11.41 -20.85 -0.12
N LEU A 611 -10.22 -20.63 -0.70
CA LEU A 611 -10.10 -20.10 -2.06
C LEU A 611 -10.68 -21.07 -3.11
N VAL A 612 -10.36 -22.36 -3.02
CA VAL A 612 -10.87 -23.36 -3.98
C VAL A 612 -12.38 -23.55 -3.85
N ASN A 613 -12.92 -23.53 -2.63
CA ASN A 613 -14.37 -23.53 -2.43
C ASN A 613 -15.02 -22.31 -3.10
N ALA A 614 -14.44 -21.12 -2.94
CA ALA A 614 -14.92 -19.92 -3.62
C ALA A 614 -14.74 -19.95 -5.15
N LEU A 615 -13.77 -20.69 -5.69
CA LEU A 615 -13.65 -20.89 -7.15
C LEU A 615 -14.72 -21.85 -7.71
N ASN A 616 -15.20 -22.77 -6.87
CA ASN A 616 -16.17 -23.80 -7.23
C ASN A 616 -17.63 -23.44 -6.89
N ASP A 617 -17.86 -22.41 -6.07
CA ASP A 617 -19.18 -22.02 -5.59
C ASP A 617 -19.96 -21.23 -6.66
N PRO A 618 -21.18 -21.66 -7.07
CA PRO A 618 -22.04 -20.89 -7.95
C PRO A 618 -22.38 -19.47 -7.43
N ALA A 619 -22.38 -19.24 -6.11
CA ALA A 619 -22.67 -17.93 -5.52
C ALA A 619 -21.58 -16.89 -5.82
N THR A 620 -20.34 -17.32 -6.07
CA THR A 620 -19.22 -16.50 -6.55
C THR A 620 -19.02 -16.65 -8.07
N GLY A 621 -20.00 -17.25 -8.75
CA GLY A 621 -20.05 -17.50 -10.19
C GLY A 621 -19.26 -18.72 -10.67
N GLY A 622 -18.75 -19.55 -9.75
CA GLY A 622 -18.00 -20.77 -10.03
C GLY A 622 -18.86 -21.95 -10.51
N THR A 623 -18.20 -23.08 -10.77
CA THR A 623 -18.86 -24.36 -11.08
C THR A 623 -18.26 -25.46 -10.21
N ALA A 624 -19.11 -26.23 -9.54
CA ALA A 624 -18.67 -27.23 -8.57
C ALA A 624 -17.71 -28.25 -9.20
N GLY A 625 -16.57 -28.50 -8.52
CA GLY A 625 -15.56 -29.46 -8.97
C GLY A 625 -14.68 -29.01 -10.14
N THR A 626 -14.75 -27.73 -10.54
CA THR A 626 -13.88 -27.19 -11.61
C THR A 626 -12.41 -27.20 -11.19
N TYR A 627 -12.14 -26.78 -9.95
CA TYR A 627 -10.80 -26.69 -9.39
C TYR A 627 -10.62 -27.67 -8.23
N ALA A 628 -9.44 -28.27 -8.16
CA ALA A 628 -8.92 -29.02 -7.03
C ALA A 628 -7.55 -28.45 -6.64
N TYR A 629 -6.99 -28.89 -5.52
CA TYR A 629 -5.69 -28.44 -5.03
C TYR A 629 -4.81 -29.59 -4.56
N ILE A 630 -3.50 -29.35 -4.59
CA ILE A 630 -2.51 -30.25 -3.99
C ILE A 630 -2.44 -29.93 -2.49
N ASN A 631 -2.69 -30.93 -1.65
CA ASN A 631 -2.72 -30.78 -0.20
C ASN A 631 -1.53 -31.50 0.43
N SER A 632 -0.65 -30.75 1.09
CA SER A 632 0.48 -31.31 1.84
C SER A 632 0.08 -31.93 3.19
N ALA A 633 -1.17 -31.74 3.63
CA ALA A 633 -1.73 -32.12 4.93
C ALA A 633 -1.09 -31.43 6.16
N ALA A 634 0.20 -31.09 6.10
CA ALA A 634 0.92 -30.33 7.11
C ALA A 634 1.39 -28.98 6.55
N ASN A 635 1.60 -28.01 7.44
CA ASN A 635 2.20 -26.73 7.09
C ASN A 635 3.60 -26.94 6.49
N ILE A 636 3.96 -26.08 5.55
CA ILE A 636 5.18 -26.22 4.75
C ILE A 636 6.16 -25.12 5.17
N GLY A 637 7.33 -25.51 5.70
CA GLY A 637 8.29 -24.55 6.25
C GLY A 637 7.75 -23.79 7.46
N THR A 638 8.38 -22.66 7.78
CA THR A 638 8.11 -21.90 9.02
C THR A 638 7.52 -20.50 8.80
N ASP A 639 7.52 -19.97 7.58
CA ASP A 639 6.94 -18.66 7.27
C ASP A 639 5.40 -18.71 7.35
N ALA A 640 4.79 -17.58 7.68
CA ALA A 640 3.34 -17.41 7.71
C ALA A 640 2.70 -17.51 6.31
N ILE A 641 3.50 -17.32 5.25
CA ILE A 641 3.09 -17.58 3.87
C ILE A 641 3.84 -18.72 3.22
N THR A 642 3.19 -19.38 2.26
CA THR A 642 3.70 -20.53 1.54
C THR A 642 3.26 -20.50 0.07
N VAL A 643 3.76 -21.47 -0.69
CA VAL A 643 3.37 -21.75 -2.07
C VAL A 643 2.27 -22.82 -2.06
N ALA A 644 1.35 -22.74 -3.01
CA ALA A 644 0.29 -23.72 -3.23
C ALA A 644 0.12 -24.03 -4.72
N MET A 645 -0.55 -25.13 -5.03
CA MET A 645 -0.93 -25.49 -6.40
C MET A 645 -2.40 -25.84 -6.48
N ILE A 646 -3.10 -25.24 -7.44
CA ILE A 646 -4.46 -25.60 -7.83
C ILE A 646 -4.46 -26.09 -9.28
N TYR A 647 -5.41 -26.95 -9.63
CA TYR A 647 -5.51 -27.51 -10.97
C TYR A 647 -6.96 -27.81 -11.33
N LYS A 648 -7.23 -28.02 -12.61
CA LYS A 648 -8.54 -28.48 -13.09
C LYS A 648 -8.52 -30.00 -13.32
N PRO A 649 -9.26 -30.80 -12.53
CA PRO A 649 -9.27 -32.26 -12.67
C PRO A 649 -9.74 -32.74 -14.04
N ALA A 650 -10.53 -31.94 -14.76
CA ALA A 650 -10.96 -32.26 -16.12
C ALA A 650 -9.81 -32.21 -17.13
N ALA A 651 -8.80 -31.36 -16.92
CA ALA A 651 -7.69 -31.15 -17.85
C ALA A 651 -6.48 -32.04 -17.52
N VAL A 652 -6.17 -32.20 -16.24
CA VAL A 652 -4.98 -32.93 -15.79
C VAL A 652 -5.24 -33.83 -14.58
N THR A 653 -4.40 -34.85 -14.44
CA THR A 653 -4.31 -35.72 -13.27
C THR A 653 -2.93 -35.58 -12.62
N PRO A 654 -2.80 -35.24 -11.33
CA PRO A 654 -1.51 -35.29 -10.64
C PRO A 654 -1.01 -36.74 -10.54
N VAL A 655 0.27 -36.96 -10.83
CA VAL A 655 0.92 -38.28 -10.83
C VAL A 655 2.25 -38.21 -10.07
N GLY A 656 2.63 -39.29 -9.39
CA GLY A 656 3.78 -39.27 -8.47
C GLY A 656 3.46 -38.60 -7.13
N ASN A 657 4.50 -38.35 -6.34
CA ASN A 657 4.41 -37.70 -5.04
C ASN A 657 4.50 -36.18 -5.16
N LEU A 658 3.82 -35.46 -4.27
CA LEU A 658 4.18 -34.07 -3.96
C LEU A 658 5.59 -34.09 -3.37
N ALA A 659 6.50 -33.35 -4.00
CA ALA A 659 7.85 -33.18 -3.51
C ALA A 659 8.02 -31.77 -2.93
N ILE A 660 8.71 -31.68 -1.80
CA ILE A 660 9.00 -30.43 -1.09
C ILE A 660 10.51 -30.30 -1.00
N LEU A 661 11.05 -29.20 -1.51
CA LEU A 661 12.46 -28.85 -1.37
C LEU A 661 12.62 -27.91 -0.18
N ASP A 662 13.39 -28.36 0.80
CA ASP A 662 13.78 -27.63 1.99
C ASP A 662 15.24 -27.98 2.37
N SER A 663 15.69 -27.52 3.54
CA SER A 663 17.07 -27.71 3.99
C SER A 663 17.45 -29.18 4.25
N THR A 664 16.48 -30.11 4.28
CA THR A 664 16.75 -31.55 4.49
C THR A 664 17.36 -32.21 3.25
N PHE A 665 17.10 -31.67 2.05
CA PHE A 665 17.71 -32.15 0.82
C PHE A 665 19.15 -31.64 0.67
N ASP A 666 19.35 -30.33 0.83
CA ASP A 666 20.65 -29.68 0.82
C ASP A 666 20.60 -28.49 1.80
N PRO A 667 21.47 -28.46 2.84
CA PRO A 667 21.47 -27.38 3.83
C PRO A 667 21.81 -26.01 3.25
N ALA A 668 22.31 -25.92 2.00
CA ALA A 668 22.47 -24.66 1.29
C ALA A 668 21.12 -24.00 0.92
N TYR A 669 20.01 -24.75 0.91
CA TYR A 669 18.67 -24.19 0.79
C TYR A 669 18.19 -23.71 2.17
N ILE A 670 18.46 -22.45 2.49
CA ILE A 670 18.09 -21.85 3.79
C ILE A 670 16.58 -21.57 3.81
N ASP A 671 15.79 -22.57 4.19
CA ASP A 671 14.32 -22.58 4.28
C ASP A 671 13.73 -21.81 5.49
N THR A 672 14.59 -21.30 6.39
CA THR A 672 14.24 -20.27 7.37
C THR A 672 14.20 -18.87 6.76
N CYS A 673 14.68 -18.73 5.52
CA CYS A 673 14.71 -17.48 4.76
C CYS A 673 13.92 -17.57 3.44
N ASN A 674 14.12 -18.65 2.68
CA ASN A 674 13.31 -18.95 1.50
C ASN A 674 12.07 -19.74 1.91
N ARG A 675 10.96 -19.59 1.17
CA ARG A 675 9.88 -20.57 1.30
C ARG A 675 10.32 -21.88 0.64
N PRO A 676 9.97 -23.05 1.20
CA PRO A 676 10.19 -24.32 0.51
C PRO A 676 9.57 -24.32 -0.89
N THR A 677 10.28 -24.93 -1.85
CA THR A 677 9.79 -25.07 -3.24
C THR A 677 8.96 -26.34 -3.36
N LEU A 678 7.83 -26.28 -4.07
CA LEU A 678 6.97 -27.44 -4.29
C LEU A 678 7.11 -27.97 -5.72
N ALA A 679 7.11 -29.30 -5.90
CA ALA A 679 7.02 -29.91 -7.22
C ALA A 679 5.94 -31.01 -7.27
N GLN A 680 5.18 -31.02 -8.37
CA GLN A 680 4.19 -32.05 -8.68
C GLN A 680 4.21 -32.32 -10.18
N THR A 681 4.20 -33.61 -10.56
CA THR A 681 4.04 -34.01 -11.96
C THR A 681 2.55 -34.08 -12.30
N PHE A 682 2.16 -33.51 -13.43
CA PHE A 682 0.79 -33.53 -13.95
C PHE A 682 0.76 -34.25 -15.28
N GLN A 683 -0.22 -35.12 -15.46
CA GLN A 683 -0.52 -35.80 -16.72
C GLN A 683 -1.72 -35.16 -17.39
N SER A 684 -1.58 -34.80 -18.66
CA SER A 684 -2.67 -34.35 -19.52
C SER A 684 -3.70 -35.48 -19.69
N ASN A 685 -4.97 -35.20 -19.39
CA ASN A 685 -6.06 -36.15 -19.64
C ASN A 685 -6.39 -36.26 -21.13
N ALA A 686 -5.96 -35.30 -21.96
CA ALA A 686 -6.25 -35.28 -23.38
C ALA A 686 -5.42 -36.28 -24.18
N ASN A 687 -4.14 -36.45 -23.83
CA ASN A 687 -3.22 -37.29 -24.61
C ASN A 687 -2.20 -38.08 -23.79
N GLY A 688 -2.20 -37.96 -22.46
CA GLY A 688 -1.27 -38.68 -21.58
C GLY A 688 0.14 -38.08 -21.47
N GLY A 689 0.44 -36.97 -22.16
CA GLY A 689 1.69 -36.24 -21.99
C GLY A 689 1.82 -35.64 -20.59
N ARG A 690 3.04 -35.57 -20.06
CA ARG A 690 3.32 -35.16 -18.68
C ARG A 690 4.30 -34.00 -18.63
N PHE A 691 4.32 -33.34 -17.48
CA PHE A 691 5.33 -32.36 -17.12
C PHE A 691 5.40 -32.22 -15.60
N THR A 692 6.57 -31.85 -15.08
CA THR A 692 6.77 -31.52 -13.67
C THR A 692 6.72 -30.02 -13.46
N ALA A 693 5.73 -29.56 -12.70
CA ALA A 693 5.59 -28.17 -12.30
C ALA A 693 6.28 -27.95 -10.95
N ALA A 694 7.24 -27.03 -10.91
CA ALA A 694 7.90 -26.56 -9.70
C ALA A 694 7.49 -25.11 -9.41
N MET A 695 7.04 -24.84 -8.18
CA MET A 695 6.58 -23.53 -7.75
C MET A 695 7.47 -23.01 -6.63
N ALA A 696 8.10 -21.86 -6.85
CA ALA A 696 9.04 -21.26 -5.91
C ALA A 696 8.62 -19.85 -5.51
N HIS A 697 8.89 -19.51 -4.25
CA HIS A 697 8.83 -18.15 -3.75
C HIS A 697 10.10 -17.88 -2.93
N LEU A 698 11.10 -17.30 -3.59
CA LEU A 698 12.40 -17.04 -2.97
C LEU A 698 12.37 -15.80 -2.08
N LYS A 699 13.39 -15.67 -1.23
CA LYS A 699 13.52 -14.58 -0.26
C LYS A 699 13.44 -13.19 -0.93
N SER A 700 12.64 -12.30 -0.36
CA SER A 700 12.48 -10.92 -0.86
C SER A 700 13.75 -10.08 -0.84
N LYS A 701 13.87 -9.17 -1.82
CA LYS A 701 15.01 -8.23 -2.00
C LYS A 701 15.08 -7.13 -0.93
N GLY A 702 13.96 -6.85 -0.26
CA GLY A 702 13.81 -5.72 0.67
C GLY A 702 14.27 -5.99 2.10
N SER A 703 14.64 -7.22 2.46
CA SER A 703 15.15 -7.51 3.81
C SER A 703 16.24 -8.58 3.81
N PRO A 704 17.33 -8.40 4.57
CA PRO A 704 18.47 -9.31 4.54
C PRO A 704 18.23 -10.56 5.39
N CYS A 705 18.76 -11.68 4.89
CA CYS A 705 19.08 -12.85 5.70
C CYS A 705 20.38 -12.61 6.48
N ALA A 706 20.64 -13.43 7.50
CA ALA A 706 21.82 -13.27 8.33
C ALA A 706 23.11 -13.30 7.48
N GLY A 707 23.84 -12.18 7.45
CA GLY A 707 25.10 -12.04 6.71
C GLY A 707 24.97 -11.76 5.21
N ASP A 708 23.77 -11.51 4.68
CA ASP A 708 23.51 -11.33 3.25
C ASP A 708 22.84 -9.97 2.96
N THR A 709 23.63 -8.91 3.18
CA THR A 709 23.22 -7.52 2.97
C THR A 709 23.30 -7.12 1.50
N ASP A 710 22.56 -6.07 1.13
CA ASP A 710 22.64 -5.48 -0.21
C ASP A 710 24.08 -5.03 -0.52
N GLN A 711 24.57 -5.42 -1.70
CA GLN A 711 25.90 -5.07 -2.20
C GLN A 711 25.87 -3.81 -3.09
N LEU A 712 24.71 -3.18 -3.26
CA LEU A 712 24.49 -1.97 -4.04
C LEU A 712 24.83 -2.15 -5.53
N ASP A 713 24.68 -3.36 -6.05
CA ASP A 713 24.96 -3.74 -7.44
C ASP A 713 23.67 -3.92 -8.28
N GLY A 714 22.51 -3.67 -7.67
CA GLY A 714 21.18 -3.79 -8.27
C GLY A 714 20.43 -5.04 -7.82
N GLN A 715 21.09 -5.97 -7.14
CA GLN A 715 20.49 -7.24 -6.74
C GLN A 715 19.69 -7.15 -5.44
N GLY A 716 19.88 -6.11 -4.62
CA GLY A 716 19.20 -5.97 -3.34
C GLY A 716 19.69 -6.98 -2.30
N ALA A 717 19.06 -6.99 -1.13
CA ALA A 717 19.45 -7.88 -0.04
C ALA A 717 19.16 -9.37 -0.36
N SER A 718 19.78 -10.26 0.41
CA SER A 718 19.59 -11.71 0.29
C SER A 718 19.94 -12.32 -1.07
N ASN A 719 20.86 -11.72 -1.84
CA ASN A 719 21.23 -12.23 -3.16
C ASN A 719 21.97 -13.57 -3.07
N ALA A 720 22.91 -13.72 -2.13
CA ALA A 720 23.66 -14.97 -1.97
C ALA A 720 22.73 -16.14 -1.58
N THR A 721 21.72 -15.85 -0.76
CA THR A 721 20.68 -16.78 -0.32
C THR A 721 19.79 -17.22 -1.48
N ARG A 722 19.37 -16.28 -2.34
CA ARG A 722 18.62 -16.59 -3.58
C ARG A 722 19.48 -17.39 -4.57
N LEU A 723 20.75 -17.04 -4.72
CA LEU A 723 21.70 -17.74 -5.59
C LEU A 723 21.94 -19.19 -5.13
N ALA A 724 22.10 -19.40 -3.83
CA ALA A 724 22.22 -20.75 -3.26
C ALA A 724 20.93 -21.57 -3.50
N ALA A 725 19.76 -20.98 -3.28
CA ALA A 725 18.48 -21.63 -3.56
C ALA A 725 18.35 -22.02 -5.05
N ALA A 726 18.68 -21.12 -5.98
CA ALA A 726 18.71 -21.41 -7.41
C ALA A 726 19.63 -22.59 -7.77
N ALA A 727 20.81 -22.67 -7.15
CA ALA A 727 21.74 -23.77 -7.35
C ALA A 727 21.20 -25.11 -6.82
N VAL A 728 20.49 -25.11 -5.68
CA VAL A 728 19.90 -26.33 -5.13
C VAL A 728 18.67 -26.76 -5.94
N ILE A 729 17.82 -25.82 -6.37
CA ILE A 729 16.61 -26.12 -7.17
C ILE A 729 16.98 -26.90 -8.44
N THR A 730 18.00 -26.46 -9.19
CA THR A 730 18.43 -27.14 -10.42
C THR A 730 18.89 -28.58 -10.14
N LYS A 731 19.71 -28.79 -9.10
CA LYS A 731 20.15 -30.14 -8.69
C LYS A 731 19.00 -31.02 -8.24
N TRP A 732 18.06 -30.45 -7.49
CA TRP A 732 16.91 -31.18 -6.95
C TRP A 732 15.98 -31.66 -8.07
N LEU A 733 15.69 -30.83 -9.07
CA LEU A 733 14.84 -31.19 -10.20
C LEU A 733 15.41 -32.34 -11.04
N GLU A 734 16.75 -32.46 -11.15
CA GLU A 734 17.40 -33.58 -11.84
C GLU A 734 17.20 -34.93 -11.14
N THR A 735 16.83 -34.95 -9.86
CA THR A 735 16.58 -36.20 -9.12
C THR A 735 15.22 -36.84 -9.43
N ASN A 736 14.38 -36.20 -10.26
CA ASN A 736 12.97 -36.55 -10.46
C ASN A 736 12.24 -36.63 -9.10
N PRO A 737 12.15 -35.52 -8.36
CA PRO A 737 11.82 -35.54 -6.94
C PRO A 737 10.39 -36.03 -6.65
N THR A 738 9.50 -36.02 -7.65
CA THR A 738 8.13 -36.55 -7.58
C THR A 738 8.07 -38.07 -7.73
N GLY A 739 9.20 -38.73 -8.05
CA GLY A 739 9.26 -40.15 -8.39
C GLY A 739 8.81 -40.49 -9.82
N VAL A 740 8.44 -39.48 -10.63
CA VAL A 740 8.11 -39.66 -12.05
C VAL A 740 9.27 -39.14 -12.90
N ALA A 741 9.88 -40.03 -13.67
CA ALA A 741 10.94 -39.67 -14.61
C ALA A 741 10.34 -38.99 -15.84
N ASP A 742 10.55 -37.67 -15.93
CA ASP A 742 10.07 -36.85 -17.03
C ASP A 742 11.06 -35.71 -17.30
N ALA A 743 11.36 -35.46 -18.57
CA ALA A 743 12.28 -34.41 -18.97
C ALA A 743 11.60 -33.03 -19.00
N ASP A 744 10.28 -33.00 -19.17
CA ASP A 744 9.52 -31.77 -19.28
C ASP A 744 9.29 -31.15 -17.91
N ARG A 745 10.07 -30.10 -17.63
CA ARG A 745 10.05 -29.39 -16.35
C ARG A 745 9.80 -27.91 -16.55
N ILE A 746 9.00 -27.33 -15.67
CA ILE A 746 8.74 -25.88 -15.59
C ILE A 746 8.87 -25.40 -14.14
N LEU A 747 9.70 -24.39 -13.93
CA LEU A 747 9.81 -23.63 -12.69
C LEU A 747 9.05 -22.31 -12.87
N LEU A 748 8.11 -22.05 -11.98
CA LEU A 748 7.26 -20.87 -11.96
C LEU A 748 7.28 -20.20 -10.60
N GLY A 749 7.13 -18.88 -10.59
CA GLY A 749 6.80 -18.11 -9.39
C GLY A 749 7.63 -16.85 -9.21
N ASP A 750 7.50 -16.25 -8.02
CA ASP A 750 8.21 -15.06 -7.58
C ASP A 750 9.60 -15.46 -7.08
N LEU A 751 10.57 -15.32 -7.96
CA LEU A 751 11.96 -15.65 -7.66
C LEU A 751 12.67 -14.48 -6.96
N ASN A 752 11.98 -13.36 -6.76
CA ASN A 752 12.50 -12.15 -6.16
C ASN A 752 13.84 -11.73 -6.78
N ALA A 753 14.01 -11.93 -8.08
CA ALA A 753 15.25 -11.61 -8.81
C ALA A 753 14.91 -11.14 -10.22
N TYR A 754 15.52 -10.03 -10.64
CA TYR A 754 15.37 -9.53 -12.00
C TYR A 754 16.17 -10.37 -13.00
N ARG A 755 15.83 -10.27 -14.29
CA ARG A 755 16.28 -11.20 -15.33
C ARG A 755 17.81 -11.41 -15.39
N MET A 756 18.60 -10.36 -15.18
CA MET A 756 20.06 -10.43 -15.31
C MET A 756 20.77 -10.75 -13.99
N GLU A 757 20.04 -10.94 -12.89
CA GLU A 757 20.60 -11.21 -11.58
C GLU A 757 21.13 -12.64 -11.46
N ASP A 758 22.09 -12.83 -10.55
CA ASP A 758 22.80 -14.08 -10.35
C ASP A 758 21.88 -15.29 -10.14
N PRO A 759 20.76 -15.22 -9.38
CA PRO A 759 19.88 -16.35 -9.19
C PRO A 759 19.22 -16.80 -10.50
N ILE A 760 18.80 -15.87 -11.36
CA ILE A 760 18.20 -16.20 -12.66
C ILE A 760 19.27 -16.78 -13.58
N MET A 761 20.42 -16.12 -13.67
CA MET A 761 21.53 -16.62 -14.48
C MET A 761 22.01 -18.00 -14.02
N ARG A 762 21.95 -18.30 -12.72
CA ARG A 762 22.26 -19.62 -12.16
C ARG A 762 21.23 -20.68 -12.54
N LEU A 763 19.95 -20.36 -12.53
CA LEU A 763 18.90 -21.29 -12.96
C LEU A 763 19.05 -21.66 -14.45
N LEU A 764 19.37 -20.68 -15.30
CA LEU A 764 19.48 -20.90 -16.74
C LEU A 764 20.65 -21.83 -17.13
N ARG A 765 21.71 -21.89 -16.32
CA ARG A 765 22.89 -22.76 -16.55
C ARG A 765 22.71 -24.20 -16.06
N GLY A 766 21.49 -24.63 -15.73
CA GLY A 766 21.22 -26.03 -15.35
C GLY A 766 21.90 -26.47 -14.05
N ALA A 767 21.94 -27.77 -13.80
CA ALA A 767 22.48 -28.35 -12.58
C ALA A 767 24.03 -28.30 -12.54
N ASP A 768 24.67 -28.41 -13.71
CA ASP A 768 26.13 -28.39 -13.85
C ASP A 768 26.74 -26.97 -13.79
N ASN A 769 25.90 -25.93 -13.83
CA ASN A 769 26.28 -24.51 -13.81
C ASN A 769 27.16 -24.08 -14.99
N THR A 770 27.06 -24.76 -16.13
CA THR A 770 27.84 -24.53 -17.35
C THR A 770 26.91 -24.28 -18.52
N ALA A 771 26.91 -23.05 -19.05
CA ALA A 771 26.09 -22.69 -20.20
C ALA A 771 26.52 -23.44 -21.48
N GLY A 772 25.56 -23.66 -22.36
CA GLY A 772 25.73 -24.31 -23.67
C GLY A 772 25.50 -25.82 -23.63
N ASN A 773 24.96 -26.36 -22.54
CA ASN A 773 24.81 -27.79 -22.31
C ASN A 773 23.34 -28.25 -22.37
N ALA A 774 23.11 -29.56 -22.25
CA ALA A 774 21.79 -30.16 -22.42
C ALA A 774 20.83 -29.93 -21.23
N ASP A 775 21.36 -29.63 -20.04
CA ASP A 775 20.60 -29.34 -18.82
C ASP A 775 20.28 -27.85 -18.63
N ASP A 776 20.74 -26.99 -19.54
CA ASP A 776 20.39 -25.57 -19.54
C ASP A 776 18.87 -25.37 -19.58
N LEU A 777 18.39 -24.44 -18.76
CA LEU A 777 17.00 -24.03 -18.73
C LEU A 777 16.79 -22.77 -19.57
N VAL A 778 15.57 -22.58 -20.04
CA VAL A 778 15.18 -21.46 -20.91
C VAL A 778 14.24 -20.53 -20.15
N SER A 779 14.61 -19.26 -20.04
CA SER A 779 13.66 -18.23 -19.59
C SER A 779 12.65 -17.99 -20.69
N VAL A 780 11.36 -18.14 -20.36
CA VAL A 780 10.28 -17.99 -21.31
C VAL A 780 10.12 -16.51 -21.73
N PHE A 781 10.49 -15.55 -20.88
CA PHE A 781 10.25 -14.13 -21.11
C PHE A 781 11.53 -13.34 -21.47
N GLY A 782 11.34 -12.29 -22.28
CA GLY A 782 12.41 -11.42 -22.76
C GLY A 782 12.80 -10.30 -21.77
N PRO A 783 13.84 -9.51 -22.11
CA PRO A 783 14.35 -8.42 -21.27
C PRO A 783 13.34 -7.31 -20.98
N GLU A 784 12.41 -7.05 -21.90
CA GLU A 784 11.37 -6.02 -21.74
C GLU A 784 10.15 -6.49 -20.93
N SER A 785 10.12 -7.75 -20.50
CA SER A 785 9.00 -8.25 -19.67
C SER A 785 9.07 -7.71 -18.24
N TYR A 786 7.90 -7.41 -17.67
CA TYR A 786 7.76 -6.98 -16.29
C TYR A 786 6.57 -7.67 -15.62
N SER A 787 6.60 -7.76 -14.31
CA SER A 787 5.47 -8.21 -13.48
C SER A 787 5.32 -7.39 -12.20
N TYR A 788 6.23 -6.44 -11.96
CA TYR A 788 6.31 -5.66 -10.74
C TYR A 788 6.88 -4.27 -11.05
N GLN A 789 6.43 -3.28 -10.26
CA GLN A 789 6.85 -1.88 -10.34
C GLN A 789 7.41 -1.44 -8.99
N PHE A 790 8.59 -0.84 -8.97
CA PHE A 790 9.22 -0.32 -7.76
C PHE A 790 9.91 1.02 -8.04
N ASP A 791 9.55 2.03 -7.26
CA ASP A 791 10.08 3.40 -7.36
C ASP A 791 10.10 3.95 -8.79
N GLY A 792 9.01 3.72 -9.54
CA GLY A 792 8.89 4.21 -10.91
C GLY A 792 9.66 3.42 -11.96
N THR A 793 10.31 2.31 -11.57
CA THR A 793 11.01 1.41 -12.50
C THR A 793 10.36 0.03 -12.56
N TRP A 794 10.51 -0.65 -13.70
CA TRP A 794 9.76 -1.84 -14.06
C TRP A 794 10.66 -3.04 -14.29
N GLY A 795 10.26 -4.21 -13.78
CA GLY A 795 11.01 -5.44 -13.98
C GLY A 795 10.20 -6.68 -13.67
N SER A 796 10.79 -7.84 -13.93
CA SER A 796 10.18 -9.14 -13.71
C SER A 796 10.72 -9.81 -12.46
N LEU A 797 9.88 -9.98 -11.45
CA LEU A 797 10.15 -10.88 -10.32
C LEU A 797 9.50 -12.26 -10.51
N ASP A 798 8.44 -12.31 -11.30
CA ASP A 798 7.69 -13.53 -11.62
C ASP A 798 8.18 -14.13 -12.94
N HIS A 799 8.68 -15.35 -12.87
CA HIS A 799 9.33 -16.02 -14.00
C HIS A 799 8.64 -17.33 -14.36
N ALA A 800 8.80 -17.72 -15.63
CA ALA A 800 8.64 -19.09 -16.09
C ALA A 800 9.96 -19.52 -16.73
N ILE A 801 10.57 -20.57 -16.18
CA ILE A 801 11.85 -21.13 -16.62
C ILE A 801 11.61 -22.61 -16.94
N VAL A 802 11.90 -23.03 -18.16
CA VAL A 802 11.55 -24.37 -18.66
C VAL A 802 12.78 -25.16 -19.08
N SER A 803 12.70 -26.49 -18.96
CA SER A 803 13.63 -27.41 -19.62
C SER A 803 13.64 -27.22 -21.15
N GLN A 804 14.73 -27.62 -21.82
CA GLN A 804 14.81 -27.55 -23.29
C GLN A 804 13.74 -28.39 -23.98
N SER A 805 13.40 -29.56 -23.43
CA SER A 805 12.37 -30.45 -23.99
C SER A 805 10.98 -29.81 -23.94
N LEU A 806 10.64 -29.13 -22.85
CA LEU A 806 9.36 -28.43 -22.72
C LEU A 806 9.33 -27.12 -23.53
N ASN A 807 10.48 -26.45 -23.72
CA ASN A 807 10.55 -25.23 -24.53
C ASN A 807 10.05 -25.45 -25.97
N GLY A 808 10.33 -26.62 -26.56
CA GLY A 808 9.82 -26.99 -27.89
C GLY A 808 8.31 -27.25 -27.96
N GLN A 809 7.64 -27.30 -26.81
CA GLN A 809 6.22 -27.62 -26.66
C GLN A 809 5.39 -26.43 -26.17
N LEU A 810 6.03 -25.26 -26.01
CA LEU A 810 5.36 -24.00 -25.74
C LEU A 810 4.58 -23.53 -26.98
N THR A 811 3.37 -23.03 -26.77
CA THR A 811 2.50 -22.48 -27.82
C THR A 811 2.33 -20.97 -27.71
N GLY A 812 2.61 -20.41 -26.54
CA GLY A 812 2.49 -18.99 -26.25
C GLY A 812 2.75 -18.70 -24.77
N LYS A 813 2.84 -17.42 -24.45
CA LYS A 813 3.18 -16.91 -23.12
C LYS A 813 2.58 -15.53 -22.94
N THR A 814 2.20 -15.19 -21.72
CA THR A 814 1.74 -13.85 -21.38
C THR A 814 1.98 -13.57 -19.90
N LYS A 815 2.19 -12.29 -19.58
CA LYS A 815 2.02 -11.75 -18.24
C LYS A 815 0.79 -10.87 -18.29
N TRP A 816 -0.20 -11.19 -17.49
CA TRP A 816 -1.44 -10.45 -17.55
C TRP A 816 -1.32 -9.21 -16.66
N HIS A 817 -1.16 -8.05 -17.28
CA HIS A 817 -0.88 -6.79 -16.59
C HIS A 817 -2.10 -6.22 -15.86
N ILE A 818 -2.58 -6.92 -14.84
CA ILE A 818 -3.72 -6.51 -14.02
C ILE A 818 -3.30 -5.81 -12.74
N ASN A 819 -2.02 -5.86 -12.34
CA ASN A 819 -1.56 -5.49 -11.01
C ASN A 819 -0.46 -4.43 -11.02
N ALA A 820 0.67 -4.69 -11.70
CA ALA A 820 1.84 -3.80 -11.67
C ALA A 820 1.54 -2.42 -12.27
N ASP A 821 0.68 -2.39 -13.29
CA ASP A 821 0.28 -1.15 -13.96
C ASP A 821 -0.77 -0.34 -13.16
N GLU A 822 -1.45 -0.93 -12.16
CA GLU A 822 -2.54 -0.27 -11.44
C GLU A 822 -2.05 0.49 -10.20
N PRO A 823 -2.61 1.67 -9.90
CA PRO A 823 -2.33 2.39 -8.65
C PRO A 823 -2.70 1.54 -7.43
N VAL A 824 -1.85 1.59 -6.39
CA VAL A 824 -2.05 0.85 -5.14
C VAL A 824 -3.40 1.15 -4.51
N ILE A 825 -3.88 2.40 -4.59
CA ILE A 825 -5.14 2.85 -3.97
C ILE A 825 -6.41 2.17 -4.52
N LEU A 826 -6.32 1.46 -5.65
CA LEU A 826 -7.42 0.68 -6.23
C LEU A 826 -7.47 -0.79 -5.73
N ASP A 827 -6.66 -1.11 -4.73
CA ASP A 827 -6.64 -2.39 -4.05
C ASP A 827 -7.93 -2.67 -3.25
N TYR A 828 -7.93 -3.77 -2.49
CA TYR A 828 -9.07 -4.17 -1.68
C TYR A 828 -9.15 -3.43 -0.33
N ASN A 829 -8.10 -2.71 0.08
CA ASN A 829 -7.99 -2.09 1.39
C ASN A 829 -8.98 -0.93 1.55
N THR A 830 -9.38 -0.65 2.79
CA THR A 830 -10.33 0.43 3.12
C THR A 830 -9.69 1.57 3.89
N GLU A 831 -8.48 1.36 4.42
CA GLU A 831 -7.76 2.39 5.16
C GLU A 831 -7.45 3.60 4.29
N PHE A 832 -7.43 4.77 4.94
CA PHE A 832 -7.08 6.04 4.31
C PHE A 832 -7.98 6.46 3.12
N LYS A 833 -9.18 5.90 3.02
CA LYS A 833 -10.19 6.21 1.99
C LYS A 833 -11.47 6.73 2.64
N ALA A 834 -12.03 7.82 2.10
CA ALA A 834 -13.37 8.29 2.47
C ALA A 834 -14.45 7.30 1.99
N ALA A 835 -15.68 7.38 2.52
CA ALA A 835 -16.74 6.39 2.23
C ALA A 835 -17.12 6.31 0.75
N ASP A 836 -17.16 7.44 0.06
CA ASP A 836 -17.36 7.55 -1.39
C ASP A 836 -16.17 7.02 -2.20
N GLN A 837 -14.94 7.22 -1.72
CA GLN A 837 -13.73 6.62 -2.30
C GLN A 837 -13.71 5.10 -2.13
N GLN A 838 -14.10 4.57 -0.97
CA GLN A 838 -14.18 3.11 -0.77
C GLN A 838 -15.16 2.46 -1.75
N ALA A 839 -16.24 3.14 -2.11
CA ALA A 839 -17.20 2.67 -3.10
C ALA A 839 -16.69 2.83 -4.55
N SER A 840 -16.05 3.95 -4.88
CA SER A 840 -15.62 4.26 -6.25
C SER A 840 -14.27 3.65 -6.65
N PHE A 841 -13.35 3.42 -5.70
CA PHE A 841 -12.02 2.86 -5.96
C PHE A 841 -12.00 1.33 -5.99
N PHE A 842 -13.08 0.69 -5.54
CA PHE A 842 -13.21 -0.76 -5.56
C PHE A 842 -14.11 -1.23 -6.72
N ALA A 843 -13.64 -2.24 -7.45
CA ALA A 843 -14.47 -3.08 -8.30
C ALA A 843 -14.15 -4.55 -8.01
N PRO A 844 -15.14 -5.46 -7.99
CA PRO A 844 -14.93 -6.90 -7.76
C PRO A 844 -14.43 -7.59 -9.03
N ASP A 845 -13.39 -7.03 -9.66
CA ASP A 845 -12.73 -7.51 -10.86
C ASP A 845 -11.23 -7.81 -10.60
N ALA A 846 -10.55 -8.38 -11.59
CA ALA A 846 -9.17 -8.83 -11.47
C ALA A 846 -8.13 -7.71 -11.24
N PHE A 847 -8.46 -6.45 -11.54
CA PHE A 847 -7.47 -5.36 -11.54
C PHE A 847 -7.07 -4.99 -10.12
N ARG A 848 -5.76 -4.83 -9.87
CA ARG A 848 -5.16 -4.57 -8.56
C ARG A 848 -5.58 -5.63 -7.50
N SER A 849 -5.67 -6.89 -7.91
CA SER A 849 -5.86 -8.02 -6.98
C SER A 849 -4.59 -8.34 -6.18
N SER A 850 -3.43 -7.95 -6.73
CA SER A 850 -2.10 -8.08 -6.13
C SER A 850 -1.23 -6.89 -6.60
N ASP A 851 0.00 -6.85 -6.15
CA ASP A 851 1.11 -6.04 -6.64
C ASP A 851 1.94 -6.72 -7.74
N HIS A 852 1.73 -8.02 -7.99
CA HIS A 852 2.42 -8.80 -9.01
C HIS A 852 1.49 -9.25 -10.14
N ASP A 853 1.93 -9.13 -11.39
CA ASP A 853 1.19 -9.66 -12.53
C ASP A 853 1.31 -11.19 -12.64
N PRO A 854 0.20 -11.93 -12.85
CA PRO A 854 0.26 -13.37 -13.03
C PRO A 854 0.90 -13.75 -14.37
N VAL A 855 1.60 -14.88 -14.34
CA VAL A 855 2.30 -15.50 -15.47
C VAL A 855 1.47 -16.66 -16.02
N LEU A 856 1.39 -16.79 -17.34
CA LEU A 856 0.72 -17.91 -18.02
C LEU A 856 1.49 -18.36 -19.26
N VAL A 857 1.60 -19.67 -19.46
CA VAL A 857 2.15 -20.29 -20.67
C VAL A 857 1.18 -21.34 -21.21
N GLY A 858 1.14 -21.49 -22.54
CA GLY A 858 0.35 -22.51 -23.22
C GLY A 858 1.23 -23.68 -23.64
N LEU A 859 0.76 -24.92 -23.43
CA LEU A 859 1.52 -26.14 -23.69
C LEU A 859 0.76 -27.06 -24.68
N ASN A 860 1.52 -27.70 -25.56
CA ASN A 860 1.10 -28.87 -26.33
C ASN A 860 2.06 -30.03 -26.02
N LEU A 861 1.74 -30.76 -24.95
CA LEU A 861 2.59 -31.85 -24.48
C LEU A 861 2.62 -33.00 -25.48
N THR A 862 3.79 -33.59 -25.64
CA THR A 862 4.02 -34.84 -26.37
C THR A 862 3.50 -35.97 -25.51
N ALA A 863 2.80 -36.94 -26.12
CA ALA A 863 2.27 -38.06 -25.38
C ALA A 863 3.40 -38.94 -24.85
N ASP A 864 3.36 -39.26 -23.56
CA ASP A 864 4.34 -40.15 -22.95
C ASP A 864 3.85 -41.60 -22.87
N ALA A 865 4.81 -42.51 -22.66
CA ALA A 865 4.48 -43.89 -22.32
C ALA A 865 3.59 -43.94 -21.07
N PRO A 866 2.56 -44.81 -21.05
CA PRO A 866 1.72 -44.98 -19.87
C PRO A 866 2.58 -45.35 -18.66
N ILE A 867 2.50 -44.56 -17.60
CA ILE A 867 2.97 -44.97 -16.28
C ILE A 867 1.94 -45.94 -15.69
N SER A 868 2.39 -46.98 -15.01
CA SER A 868 1.49 -47.79 -14.18
C SER A 868 0.81 -46.84 -13.21
N THR A 869 -0.51 -46.72 -13.31
CA THR A 869 -1.32 -45.82 -12.48
C THR A 869 -0.83 -45.83 -11.04
N PRO A 870 -0.69 -44.68 -10.36
CA PRO A 870 -0.50 -44.67 -8.92
C PRO A 870 -1.58 -45.56 -8.32
N ILE A 871 -1.19 -46.61 -7.61
CA ILE A 871 -2.16 -47.50 -6.98
C ILE A 871 -2.86 -46.64 -5.94
N ALA A 872 -4.12 -46.30 -6.19
CA ALA A 872 -4.95 -45.68 -5.19
C ALA A 872 -4.90 -46.58 -3.95
N SER A 873 -4.52 -46.02 -2.82
CA SER A 873 -4.36 -46.79 -1.59
C SER A 873 -5.16 -46.14 -0.50
N LEU A 874 -5.60 -46.99 0.43
CA LEU A 874 -6.25 -46.59 1.65
C LEU A 874 -5.37 -47.15 2.75
N THR A 875 -4.99 -46.33 3.71
CA THR A 875 -4.29 -46.76 4.92
C THR A 875 -5.16 -46.49 6.13
N LEU A 876 -5.23 -47.45 7.03
CA LEU A 876 -5.91 -47.35 8.32
C LEU A 876 -4.88 -47.56 9.42
N THR A 877 -4.50 -46.47 10.08
CA THR A 877 -3.44 -46.47 11.09
C THR A 877 -4.06 -46.27 12.48
N PRO A 878 -3.92 -47.22 13.41
CA PRO A 878 -4.22 -46.98 14.81
C PRO A 878 -3.19 -46.03 15.44
N GLU A 879 -3.61 -45.17 16.36
CA GLU A 879 -2.66 -44.49 17.26
C GLU A 879 -1.98 -45.49 18.20
N THR A 880 -2.75 -46.46 18.72
CA THR A 880 -2.24 -47.69 19.34
C THR A 880 -3.15 -48.88 18.97
N GLY A 881 -2.57 -50.07 18.81
CA GLY A 881 -3.30 -51.30 18.46
C GLY A 881 -4.03 -51.96 19.63
N ASN A 882 -4.14 -51.27 20.77
CA ASN A 882 -4.57 -51.85 22.04
C ASN A 882 -5.49 -50.90 22.80
N ALA A 883 -6.64 -51.40 23.27
CA ALA A 883 -7.50 -50.68 24.20
C ALA A 883 -7.71 -51.53 25.45
N THR A 884 -7.66 -50.91 26.62
CA THR A 884 -7.95 -51.59 27.89
C THR A 884 -9.17 -50.92 28.52
N VAL A 885 -10.19 -51.71 28.84
CA VAL A 885 -11.45 -51.25 29.42
C VAL A 885 -11.82 -52.15 30.59
N THR A 886 -12.45 -51.58 31.62
CA THR A 886 -12.97 -52.34 32.78
C THR A 886 -14.45 -52.64 32.56
N VAL A 887 -14.96 -53.80 33.01
CA VAL A 887 -16.42 -54.09 32.95
C VAL A 887 -17.20 -52.96 33.61
N GLY A 888 -18.18 -52.41 32.90
CA GLY A 888 -18.97 -51.21 33.27
C GLY A 888 -18.45 -49.90 32.67
N GLY A 889 -17.28 -49.89 32.04
CA GLY A 889 -16.62 -48.69 31.51
C GLY A 889 -16.62 -48.57 29.99
N SER A 890 -16.12 -47.43 29.50
CA SER A 890 -15.90 -47.15 28.08
C SER A 890 -14.56 -46.45 27.87
N VAL A 891 -13.87 -46.77 26.78
CA VAL A 891 -12.63 -46.10 26.35
C VAL A 891 -12.70 -45.87 24.84
N THR A 892 -12.02 -44.84 24.36
CA THR A 892 -11.87 -44.57 22.92
C THR A 892 -10.44 -44.84 22.49
N GLN A 893 -10.27 -45.53 21.37
CA GLN A 893 -8.99 -45.65 20.69
C GLN A 893 -9.03 -44.86 19.38
N SER A 894 -8.09 -43.95 19.18
CA SER A 894 -8.00 -43.14 17.97
C SER A 894 -7.37 -43.92 16.81
N PHE A 895 -7.88 -43.67 15.62
CA PHE A 895 -7.42 -44.18 14.33
C PHE A 895 -7.38 -43.03 13.32
N THR A 896 -6.57 -43.15 12.27
CA THR A 896 -6.62 -42.29 11.10
C THR A 896 -6.76 -43.14 9.86
N ALA A 897 -7.73 -42.81 9.00
CA ALA A 897 -7.87 -43.44 7.70
C ALA A 897 -7.55 -42.42 6.59
N SER A 898 -6.64 -42.75 5.70
CA SER A 898 -6.13 -41.85 4.67
C SER A 898 -6.19 -42.49 3.30
N ASN A 899 -6.88 -41.84 2.36
CA ASN A 899 -6.77 -42.12 0.94
C ASN A 899 -5.52 -41.47 0.37
N VAL A 900 -4.80 -42.20 -0.47
CA VAL A 900 -3.80 -41.67 -1.39
C VAL A 900 -4.31 -41.92 -2.80
N ASN A 901 -4.40 -40.86 -3.61
CA ASN A 901 -4.92 -40.94 -4.99
C ASN A 901 -6.35 -41.50 -5.11
N ALA A 902 -7.19 -41.33 -4.06
CA ALA A 902 -8.62 -41.61 -4.08
C ALA A 902 -9.42 -40.50 -3.38
N SER A 903 -10.60 -40.18 -3.91
CA SER A 903 -11.54 -39.20 -3.34
C SER A 903 -12.78 -39.89 -2.76
N GLY A 904 -13.54 -39.19 -1.93
CA GLY A 904 -14.80 -39.68 -1.35
C GLY A 904 -14.70 -40.10 0.13
N PRO A 905 -15.85 -40.28 0.81
CA PRO A 905 -15.90 -40.66 2.22
C PRO A 905 -15.41 -42.11 2.41
N ILE A 906 -14.58 -42.32 3.44
CA ILE A 906 -14.11 -43.66 3.82
C ILE A 906 -15.17 -44.28 4.73
N THR A 907 -15.70 -45.45 4.35
CA THR A 907 -16.67 -46.20 5.16
C THR A 907 -15.92 -47.09 6.15
N LEU A 908 -16.35 -47.10 7.41
CA LEU A 908 -15.71 -47.89 8.46
C LEU A 908 -16.65 -49.00 8.95
N THR A 909 -16.08 -50.18 9.20
CA THR A 909 -16.80 -51.32 9.76
C THR A 909 -15.97 -52.00 10.84
N VAL A 910 -16.64 -52.62 11.81
CA VAL A 910 -16.00 -53.38 12.90
C VAL A 910 -16.50 -54.81 12.82
N THR A 911 -15.57 -55.77 12.81
CA THR A 911 -15.88 -57.21 12.86
C THR A 911 -15.28 -57.81 14.13
N PRO A 912 -16.11 -58.34 15.07
CA PRO A 912 -15.60 -59.09 16.22
C PRO A 912 -14.96 -60.41 15.79
N ASN A 913 -13.76 -60.72 16.29
CA ASN A 913 -13.04 -61.95 15.95
C ASN A 913 -13.32 -63.06 16.97
N SER A 914 -13.38 -64.31 16.52
CA SER A 914 -13.44 -65.51 17.37
C SER A 914 -14.52 -65.49 18.46
N GLY A 915 -15.70 -64.93 18.17
CA GLY A 915 -16.82 -64.86 19.11
C GLY A 915 -16.73 -63.74 20.16
N ALA A 916 -15.89 -62.72 19.93
CA ALA A 916 -15.84 -61.53 20.76
C ALA A 916 -17.22 -60.81 20.87
N PRO A 917 -17.55 -60.24 22.04
CA PRO A 917 -18.84 -59.56 22.24
C PRO A 917 -18.92 -58.26 21.42
N ALA A 918 -20.12 -57.81 21.07
CA ALA A 918 -20.32 -56.59 20.27
C ALA A 918 -20.16 -55.31 21.12
N ILE A 919 -18.93 -55.03 21.56
CA ILE A 919 -18.60 -53.92 22.48
C ILE A 919 -17.77 -52.80 21.83
N VAL A 920 -17.47 -52.88 20.52
CA VAL A 920 -16.71 -51.86 19.80
C VAL A 920 -17.55 -51.22 18.71
N THR A 921 -17.53 -49.89 18.63
CA THR A 921 -18.23 -49.09 17.60
C THR A 921 -17.30 -48.07 16.97
N VAL A 922 -17.54 -47.73 15.71
CA VAL A 922 -16.83 -46.68 14.95
C VAL A 922 -17.87 -45.81 14.22
N PRO A 923 -17.56 -44.56 13.86
CA PRO A 923 -18.44 -43.78 12.99
C PRO A 923 -18.62 -44.47 11.63
N ALA A 924 -19.79 -44.31 11.00
CA ALA A 924 -20.09 -44.98 9.73
C ALA A 924 -19.16 -44.53 8.59
N THR A 925 -18.75 -43.26 8.58
CA THR A 925 -17.83 -42.69 7.60
C THR A 925 -16.86 -41.70 8.22
N VAL A 926 -15.67 -41.58 7.65
CA VAL A 926 -14.67 -40.57 8.01
C VAL A 926 -14.09 -39.89 6.76
N ALA A 927 -13.72 -38.62 6.88
CA ALA A 927 -12.97 -37.92 5.84
C ALA A 927 -11.52 -38.42 5.81
N SER A 928 -10.93 -38.51 4.62
CA SER A 928 -9.52 -38.90 4.47
C SER A 928 -8.60 -38.00 5.30
N GLY A 929 -7.71 -38.61 6.09
CA GLY A 929 -6.75 -37.93 6.97
C GLY A 929 -7.32 -37.44 8.30
N ALA A 930 -8.64 -37.53 8.52
CA ALA A 930 -9.23 -37.18 9.80
C ALA A 930 -9.08 -38.32 10.81
N ALA A 931 -8.71 -37.97 12.04
CA ALA A 931 -8.75 -38.90 13.15
C ALA A 931 -10.20 -39.26 13.50
N PHE A 932 -10.45 -40.52 13.86
CA PHE A 932 -11.72 -40.99 14.38
C PHE A 932 -11.51 -41.93 15.56
N ASN A 933 -12.51 -41.99 16.43
CA ASN A 933 -12.45 -42.84 17.62
C ASN A 933 -13.22 -44.15 17.40
N ALA A 934 -12.55 -45.27 17.64
CA ALA A 934 -13.20 -46.55 17.93
C ALA A 934 -13.57 -46.57 19.42
N THR A 935 -14.86 -46.55 19.72
CA THR A 935 -15.36 -46.58 21.10
C THR A 935 -15.56 -48.02 21.54
N VAL A 936 -14.81 -48.44 22.56
CA VAL A 936 -14.95 -49.71 23.25
C VAL A 936 -15.78 -49.48 24.51
N SER A 937 -17.00 -50.00 24.56
CA SER A 937 -17.89 -49.91 25.71
C SER A 937 -18.19 -51.32 26.21
N ALA A 938 -17.73 -51.68 27.40
CA ALA A 938 -17.93 -53.01 27.99
C ALA A 938 -19.02 -52.96 29.07
N PRO A 939 -20.31 -53.24 28.77
CA PRO A 939 -21.39 -53.14 29.74
C PRO A 939 -21.23 -54.11 30.92
N ALA A 940 -21.97 -53.87 32.00
CA ALA A 940 -22.05 -54.79 33.12
C ALA A 940 -22.45 -56.21 32.64
N GLY A 941 -21.69 -57.22 33.06
CA GLY A 941 -21.85 -58.61 32.60
C GLY A 941 -20.99 -59.01 31.40
N THR A 942 -20.21 -58.08 30.81
CA THR A 942 -19.17 -58.45 29.83
C THR A 942 -18.13 -59.34 30.52
N ALA A 943 -17.84 -60.49 29.93
CA ALA A 943 -16.84 -61.39 30.50
C ALA A 943 -15.45 -60.73 30.47
N PRO A 944 -14.65 -60.82 31.55
CA PRO A 944 -13.27 -60.35 31.53
C PRO A 944 -12.41 -61.22 30.61
N GLY A 945 -11.49 -60.62 29.87
CA GLY A 945 -10.60 -61.32 28.96
C GLY A 945 -10.08 -60.43 27.83
N SER A 946 -9.24 -60.99 26.98
CA SER A 946 -8.73 -60.30 25.79
C SER A 946 -9.55 -60.69 24.56
N TYR A 947 -10.08 -59.69 23.87
CA TYR A 947 -10.87 -59.80 22.66
C TYR A 947 -10.16 -59.08 21.51
N GLN A 948 -10.38 -59.53 20.28
CA GLN A 948 -9.83 -58.86 19.10
C GLN A 948 -10.96 -58.42 18.19
N TYR A 949 -10.80 -57.23 17.61
CA TYR A 949 -11.72 -56.66 16.63
C TYR A 949 -10.93 -56.26 15.41
N THR A 950 -11.44 -56.59 14.23
CA THR A 950 -10.89 -56.09 12.98
C THR A 950 -11.69 -54.87 12.56
N ILE A 951 -11.06 -53.70 12.57
CA ILE A 951 -11.61 -52.47 12.02
C ILE A 951 -11.21 -52.42 10.55
N THR A 952 -12.18 -52.27 9.66
CA THR A 952 -11.93 -52.20 8.21
C THR A 952 -12.40 -50.86 7.68
N ALA A 953 -11.49 -50.13 7.04
CA ALA A 953 -11.78 -48.94 6.25
C ALA A 953 -11.97 -49.34 4.78
N ARG A 954 -12.95 -48.75 4.10
CA ARG A 954 -13.22 -48.97 2.67
C ARG A 954 -13.50 -47.67 1.93
N ASN A 955 -12.98 -47.55 0.72
CA ASN A 955 -13.38 -46.51 -0.23
C ASN A 955 -13.47 -47.14 -1.63
N GLY A 956 -14.69 -47.43 -2.10
CA GLY A 956 -14.92 -48.21 -3.32
C GLY A 956 -14.30 -49.61 -3.22
N ALA A 957 -13.37 -49.94 -4.12
CA ALA A 957 -12.64 -51.21 -4.13
C ALA A 957 -11.43 -51.23 -3.18
N LEU A 958 -11.02 -50.08 -2.64
CA LEU A 958 -9.90 -49.98 -1.70
C LEU A 958 -10.34 -50.40 -0.31
N SER A 959 -9.51 -51.18 0.38
CA SER A 959 -9.74 -51.55 1.77
C SER A 959 -8.44 -51.69 2.51
N ASP A 960 -8.43 -51.23 3.76
CA ASP A 960 -7.38 -51.55 4.72
C ASP A 960 -8.01 -51.92 6.06
N SER A 961 -7.33 -52.76 6.82
CA SER A 961 -7.86 -53.27 8.09
C SER A 961 -6.79 -53.29 9.16
N SER A 962 -7.16 -52.84 10.36
CA SER A 962 -6.31 -52.91 11.54
C SER A 962 -6.99 -53.72 12.63
N THR A 963 -6.19 -54.49 13.36
CA THR A 963 -6.66 -55.22 14.54
C THR A 963 -6.58 -54.34 15.77
N LEU A 964 -7.69 -54.18 16.47
CA LEU A 964 -7.76 -53.60 17.80
C LEU A 964 -7.84 -54.74 18.83
N ASN A 965 -6.80 -54.85 19.65
CA ASN A 965 -6.77 -55.78 20.78
C ASN A 965 -7.41 -55.10 21.99
N VAL A 966 -8.57 -55.58 22.42
CA VAL A 966 -9.28 -55.07 23.59
C VAL A 966 -9.05 -56.00 24.77
N THR A 967 -8.44 -55.50 25.84
CA THR A 967 -8.42 -56.20 27.13
C THR A 967 -9.56 -55.67 27.99
N VAL A 968 -10.57 -56.52 28.23
CA VAL A 968 -11.61 -56.26 29.22
C VAL A 968 -11.12 -56.77 30.56
N ASN A 969 -10.68 -55.87 31.42
CA ASN A 969 -10.38 -56.19 32.80
C ASN A 969 -11.68 -56.50 33.54
N PRO A 970 -11.67 -57.42 34.54
CA PRO A 970 -12.81 -57.57 35.43
C PRO A 970 -13.16 -56.20 36.00
N ALA A 971 -14.47 -55.97 36.21
CA ALA A 971 -14.91 -54.84 37.03
C ALA A 971 -13.96 -54.79 38.21
N ALA A 972 -13.27 -53.66 38.40
CA ALA A 972 -12.44 -53.49 39.56
C ALA A 972 -13.33 -53.90 40.74
N ALA A 973 -12.85 -54.82 41.58
CA ALA A 973 -13.30 -54.78 42.97
C ALA A 973 -13.04 -53.33 43.36
N VAL A 974 -14.13 -52.59 43.58
CA VAL A 974 -14.11 -51.14 43.70
C VAL A 974 -12.93 -50.81 44.62
N ALA A 975 -11.99 -50.01 44.14
CA ALA A 975 -10.96 -49.42 45.00
C ALA A 975 -11.55 -48.26 45.83
N GLY A 976 -12.88 -48.22 45.99
CA GLY A 976 -13.59 -47.66 47.12
C GLY A 976 -13.86 -48.79 48.11
N GLY A 977 -13.40 -48.64 49.35
CA GLY A 977 -13.34 -49.74 50.31
C GLY A 977 -12.01 -49.81 51.04
N ALA A 978 -11.08 -48.88 50.81
CA ALA A 978 -9.94 -48.64 51.70
C ALA A 978 -10.33 -47.66 52.81
N LEU A 979 -10.89 -46.50 52.45
CA LEU A 979 -11.48 -45.52 53.37
C LEU A 979 -13.01 -45.54 53.19
N VAL A 980 -13.75 -45.80 54.26
CA VAL A 980 -15.21 -45.94 54.25
C VAL A 980 -15.88 -45.06 55.30
N ILE A 981 -17.12 -44.67 55.06
CA ILE A 981 -18.02 -44.03 56.01
C ILE A 981 -18.39 -45.04 57.09
N ARG A 982 -17.89 -44.84 58.32
CA ARG A 982 -18.17 -45.67 59.48
C ARG A 982 -19.43 -45.25 60.22
N GLN A 983 -19.68 -43.94 60.34
CA GLN A 983 -20.87 -43.42 61.02
C GLN A 983 -21.42 -42.18 60.33
N VAL A 984 -22.76 -42.06 60.30
CA VAL A 984 -23.48 -40.86 59.91
C VAL A 984 -24.49 -40.50 61.00
N TYR A 985 -24.40 -39.28 61.51
CA TYR A 985 -25.32 -38.74 62.52
C TYR A 985 -25.76 -37.33 62.10
N GLY A 986 -27.04 -37.19 61.74
CA GLY A 986 -27.61 -35.93 61.23
C GLY A 986 -28.59 -35.24 62.18
N ALA A 987 -28.48 -35.49 63.49
CA ALA A 987 -29.40 -34.93 64.48
C ALA A 987 -28.75 -33.98 65.50
N GLY A 988 -27.61 -33.39 65.15
CA GLY A 988 -26.86 -32.42 65.94
C GLY A 988 -27.75 -31.34 66.55
N GLY A 989 -27.77 -31.26 67.88
CA GLY A 989 -28.48 -30.19 68.61
C GLY A 989 -30.01 -30.17 68.43
N ASN A 990 -30.62 -31.21 67.85
CA ASN A 990 -32.08 -31.39 67.87
C ASN A 990 -32.58 -31.74 69.28
N GLY A 991 -33.89 -31.58 69.54
CA GLY A 991 -34.48 -31.94 70.84
C GLY A 991 -34.25 -33.42 71.19
N GLY A 992 -33.48 -33.70 72.25
CA GLY A 992 -33.10 -35.05 72.66
C GLY A 992 -31.86 -35.61 71.95
N ALA A 993 -31.12 -34.78 71.21
CA ALA A 993 -29.88 -35.15 70.54
C ALA A 993 -28.78 -35.58 71.52
N THR A 994 -28.00 -36.59 71.14
CA THR A 994 -26.83 -37.00 71.95
C THR A 994 -25.67 -36.02 71.82
N PHE A 995 -25.43 -35.51 70.61
CA PHE A 995 -24.36 -34.54 70.32
C PHE A 995 -24.89 -33.23 69.74
N LEU A 996 -24.18 -32.13 69.98
CA LEU A 996 -24.51 -30.79 69.51
C LEU A 996 -24.36 -30.65 67.99
N SER A 997 -23.42 -31.39 67.40
CA SER A 997 -23.10 -31.31 65.98
C SER A 997 -23.51 -32.57 65.22
N ASP A 998 -23.93 -32.37 63.99
CA ASP A 998 -23.95 -33.40 62.95
C ASP A 998 -22.52 -33.87 62.68
N PHE A 999 -22.34 -35.15 62.31
CA PHE A 999 -21.01 -35.67 61.94
C PHE A 999 -21.06 -36.81 60.94
N VAL A 1000 -19.95 -36.94 60.20
CA VAL A 1000 -19.60 -38.13 59.44
C VAL A 1000 -18.25 -38.62 59.93
N GLU A 1001 -18.13 -39.92 60.18
CA GLU A 1001 -16.88 -40.56 60.56
C GLU A 1001 -16.40 -41.44 59.41
N LEU A 1002 -15.15 -41.25 58.97
CA LEU A 1002 -14.48 -42.13 58.02
C LEU A 1002 -13.58 -43.12 58.75
N PHE A 1003 -13.30 -44.27 58.15
CA PHE A 1003 -12.47 -45.32 58.72
C PHE A 1003 -11.64 -46.02 57.65
N ASN A 1004 -10.34 -46.15 57.88
CA ASN A 1004 -9.46 -46.85 56.96
C ASN A 1004 -9.42 -48.34 57.30
N ARG A 1005 -10.15 -49.15 56.53
CA ARG A 1005 -10.21 -50.61 56.64
C ARG A 1005 -9.11 -51.34 55.87
N SER A 1006 -8.27 -50.61 55.14
CA SER A 1006 -7.15 -51.21 54.40
C SER A 1006 -5.93 -51.47 55.28
N LYS A 1007 -4.93 -52.14 54.71
CA LYS A 1007 -3.63 -52.39 55.35
C LYS A 1007 -2.59 -51.30 55.07
N GLN A 1008 -2.95 -50.23 54.36
CA GLN A 1008 -2.05 -49.13 53.99
C GLN A 1008 -2.63 -47.77 54.41
N PRO A 1009 -1.79 -46.75 54.66
CA PRO A 1009 -2.30 -45.39 54.88
C PRO A 1009 -3.05 -44.87 53.65
N VAL A 1010 -4.18 -44.20 53.86
CA VAL A 1010 -4.98 -43.58 52.80
C VAL A 1010 -5.00 -42.07 52.99
N SER A 1011 -4.65 -41.32 51.95
CA SER A 1011 -4.68 -39.86 51.97
C SER A 1011 -6.07 -39.34 51.64
N THR A 1012 -6.56 -38.35 52.39
CA THR A 1012 -7.79 -37.60 52.08
C THR A 1012 -7.57 -36.42 51.14
N ALA A 1013 -6.35 -36.25 50.61
CA ALA A 1013 -6.01 -35.14 49.71
C ALA A 1013 -6.95 -35.10 48.49
N GLY A 1014 -7.57 -33.94 48.26
CA GLY A 1014 -8.48 -33.71 47.12
C GLY A 1014 -9.88 -34.29 47.28
N MET A 1015 -10.12 -35.15 48.28
CA MET A 1015 -11.42 -35.79 48.50
C MET A 1015 -12.46 -34.83 49.08
N SER A 1016 -13.74 -35.16 48.91
CA SER A 1016 -14.84 -34.46 49.55
C SER A 1016 -15.88 -35.41 50.17
N VAL A 1017 -16.62 -34.92 51.16
CA VAL A 1017 -17.85 -35.54 51.65
C VAL A 1017 -19.03 -34.68 51.21
N GLN A 1018 -19.97 -35.30 50.51
CA GLN A 1018 -21.14 -34.62 49.94
C GLN A 1018 -22.43 -35.15 50.54
N TYR A 1019 -23.40 -34.27 50.73
CA TYR A 1019 -24.71 -34.58 51.28
C TYR A 1019 -25.83 -34.17 50.33
N ALA A 1020 -26.89 -34.98 50.30
CA ALA A 1020 -28.17 -34.62 49.72
C ALA A 1020 -29.31 -35.14 50.61
N SER A 1021 -30.46 -34.46 50.56
CA SER A 1021 -31.68 -34.97 51.21
C SER A 1021 -32.13 -36.30 50.57
N ALA A 1022 -33.00 -37.05 51.26
CA ALA A 1022 -33.46 -38.36 50.81
C ALA A 1022 -33.91 -38.39 49.34
N ALA A 1023 -34.64 -37.37 48.87
CA ALA A 1023 -35.07 -37.23 47.48
C ALA A 1023 -34.25 -36.22 46.64
N GLY A 1024 -33.35 -35.45 47.26
CA GLY A 1024 -32.60 -34.37 46.60
C GLY A 1024 -31.41 -34.87 45.77
N THR A 1025 -30.85 -33.98 44.94
CA THR A 1025 -29.64 -34.21 44.14
C THR A 1025 -28.41 -33.60 44.83
N PHE A 1026 -27.23 -34.15 44.59
CA PHE A 1026 -25.97 -33.57 45.10
C PHE A 1026 -25.63 -32.28 44.35
N ALA A 1027 -24.92 -31.37 45.02
CA ALA A 1027 -24.48 -30.10 44.47
C ALA A 1027 -23.12 -29.70 45.06
N ALA A 1028 -22.27 -29.07 44.26
CA ALA A 1028 -20.94 -28.59 44.67
C ALA A 1028 -21.04 -27.20 45.32
N THR A 1029 -21.93 -27.04 46.29
CA THR A 1029 -22.06 -25.82 47.09
C THR A 1029 -21.47 -26.04 48.48
N ALA A 1030 -20.98 -24.97 49.13
CA ALA A 1030 -20.44 -25.06 50.49
C ALA A 1030 -21.45 -25.56 51.55
N THR A 1031 -22.74 -25.59 51.20
CA THR A 1031 -23.84 -26.11 52.03
C THR A 1031 -24.22 -27.57 51.74
N ALA A 1032 -23.58 -28.21 50.75
CA ALA A 1032 -23.85 -29.59 50.33
C ALA A 1032 -22.59 -30.43 50.03
N SER A 1033 -21.40 -29.82 49.98
CA SER A 1033 -20.11 -30.50 49.77
C SER A 1033 -19.02 -29.91 50.66
N ILE A 1034 -18.24 -30.77 51.31
CA ILE A 1034 -17.11 -30.42 52.17
C ILE A 1034 -15.84 -31.06 51.62
N ALA A 1035 -14.90 -30.24 51.17
CA ALA A 1035 -13.55 -30.70 50.82
C ALA A 1035 -12.78 -31.08 52.09
N LEU A 1036 -12.15 -32.25 52.10
CA LEU A 1036 -11.40 -32.74 53.25
C LEU A 1036 -10.00 -32.11 53.29
N PRO A 1037 -9.47 -31.79 54.49
CA PRO A 1037 -8.07 -31.44 54.60
C PRO A 1037 -7.21 -32.65 54.26
N THR A 1038 -5.99 -32.42 53.75
CA THR A 1038 -5.05 -33.49 53.49
C THR A 1038 -4.60 -34.14 54.80
N PHE A 1039 -4.97 -35.40 54.99
CA PHE A 1039 -4.60 -36.22 56.14
C PHE A 1039 -4.38 -37.66 55.70
N ASN A 1040 -3.35 -38.33 56.24
CA ASN A 1040 -3.09 -39.74 55.95
C ASN A 1040 -3.69 -40.61 57.05
N VAL A 1041 -4.90 -41.11 56.82
CA VAL A 1041 -5.62 -42.01 57.74
C VAL A 1041 -4.89 -43.35 57.77
N GLN A 1042 -4.33 -43.72 58.92
CA GLN A 1042 -3.58 -44.97 59.07
C GLN A 1042 -4.49 -46.20 59.06
N PRO A 1043 -3.97 -47.41 58.76
CA PRO A 1043 -4.74 -48.66 58.87
C PRO A 1043 -5.46 -48.81 60.22
N GLY A 1044 -6.78 -49.03 60.18
CA GLY A 1044 -7.63 -49.14 61.37
C GLY A 1044 -7.91 -47.82 62.10
N GLN A 1045 -7.51 -46.67 61.56
CA GLN A 1045 -7.75 -45.36 62.16
C GLN A 1045 -9.07 -44.75 61.69
N SER A 1046 -9.75 -44.03 62.58
CA SER A 1046 -10.94 -43.22 62.27
C SER A 1046 -10.56 -41.77 61.97
N PHE A 1047 -11.37 -41.08 61.19
CA PHE A 1047 -11.24 -39.66 60.87
C PHE A 1047 -12.60 -38.98 61.02
N LEU A 1048 -12.72 -38.08 61.99
CA LEU A 1048 -14.00 -37.46 62.38
C LEU A 1048 -14.18 -36.10 61.70
N ILE A 1049 -15.29 -35.96 60.96
CA ILE A 1049 -15.66 -34.73 60.27
C ILE A 1049 -16.86 -34.13 61.00
N ARG A 1050 -16.67 -32.93 61.55
CA ARG A 1050 -17.77 -32.15 62.12
C ARG A 1050 -18.53 -31.41 61.02
N MET A 1051 -19.84 -31.59 60.99
CA MET A 1051 -20.78 -30.87 60.13
C MET A 1051 -21.39 -29.68 60.90
N SER A 1052 -22.67 -29.36 60.70
CA SER A 1052 -23.34 -28.24 61.39
C SER A 1052 -23.71 -28.52 62.84
N ASP A 1053 -23.73 -27.47 63.66
CA ASP A 1053 -24.34 -27.49 65.00
C ASP A 1053 -25.84 -27.20 64.93
N GLY A 1054 -26.60 -27.88 65.78
CA GLY A 1054 -27.96 -27.46 66.13
C GLY A 1054 -27.99 -26.49 67.31
N THR A 1055 -29.18 -26.12 67.74
CA THR A 1055 -29.38 -25.06 68.75
C THR A 1055 -29.79 -25.57 70.14
N GLY A 1056 -30.03 -26.88 70.31
CA GLY A 1056 -30.46 -27.51 71.56
C GLY A 1056 -29.31 -27.99 72.46
N PRO A 1057 -29.57 -28.22 73.77
CA PRO A 1057 -28.54 -28.68 74.71
C PRO A 1057 -28.15 -30.13 74.44
N ALA A 1058 -26.91 -30.37 74.01
CA ALA A 1058 -26.34 -31.70 73.77
C ALA A 1058 -24.81 -31.69 73.99
N ALA A 1059 -24.20 -32.87 74.09
CA ALA A 1059 -22.75 -32.98 74.35
C ALA A 1059 -21.92 -32.51 73.15
N ALA A 1060 -20.74 -31.95 73.39
CA ALA A 1060 -19.79 -31.67 72.31
C ALA A 1060 -19.21 -32.97 71.74
N LEU A 1061 -18.85 -32.97 70.45
CA LEU A 1061 -18.08 -34.07 69.85
C LEU A 1061 -16.67 -34.14 70.48
N PRO A 1062 -16.02 -35.31 70.47
CA PRO A 1062 -14.56 -35.39 70.56
C PRO A 1062 -13.93 -34.47 69.51
N THR A 1063 -12.74 -33.91 69.78
CA THR A 1063 -12.08 -32.96 68.89
C THR A 1063 -12.03 -33.50 67.44
N PRO A 1064 -12.75 -32.90 66.48
CA PRO A 1064 -12.84 -33.44 65.14
C PRO A 1064 -11.54 -33.22 64.36
N ASP A 1065 -11.21 -34.14 63.47
CA ASP A 1065 -10.01 -34.07 62.61
C ASP A 1065 -10.20 -33.08 61.46
N ALA A 1066 -11.44 -32.90 61.01
CA ALA A 1066 -11.84 -31.83 60.11
C ALA A 1066 -12.98 -31.02 60.75
N ASN A 1067 -12.73 -29.74 60.98
CA ASN A 1067 -13.63 -28.85 61.69
C ASN A 1067 -14.09 -27.70 60.78
N PHE A 1068 -15.37 -27.69 60.40
CA PHE A 1068 -15.95 -26.66 59.56
C PHE A 1068 -16.88 -25.76 60.39
N THR A 1069 -16.33 -24.69 60.97
CA THR A 1069 -17.09 -23.66 61.70
C THR A 1069 -17.61 -22.60 60.73
N GLY A 1070 -18.91 -22.65 60.37
CA GLY A 1070 -19.60 -21.74 59.43
C GLY A 1070 -21.01 -22.25 59.09
N THR A 1071 -21.63 -21.80 57.98
CA THR A 1071 -22.85 -22.43 57.43
C THR A 1071 -22.53 -23.84 56.90
N GLY A 1072 -22.29 -24.80 57.80
CA GLY A 1072 -21.97 -26.18 57.44
C GLY A 1072 -23.16 -26.90 56.81
N ILE A 1073 -22.96 -28.16 56.44
CA ILE A 1073 -24.02 -29.02 55.92
C ILE A 1073 -24.99 -29.39 57.07
N LEU A 1074 -26.23 -28.92 56.98
CA LEU A 1074 -27.34 -29.37 57.84
C LEU A 1074 -27.85 -30.71 57.32
N MET A 1075 -27.59 -31.77 58.08
CA MET A 1075 -28.04 -33.11 57.73
C MET A 1075 -29.42 -33.40 58.32
N SER A 1076 -30.14 -34.33 57.71
CA SER A 1076 -31.42 -34.78 58.23
C SER A 1076 -31.21 -35.86 59.29
N GLY A 1077 -31.83 -35.69 60.45
CA GLY A 1077 -31.72 -36.64 61.57
C GLY A 1077 -32.49 -37.94 61.37
N THR A 1078 -33.21 -38.09 60.25
CA THR A 1078 -34.07 -39.26 59.98
C THR A 1078 -33.81 -39.90 58.62
N ASN A 1079 -33.61 -39.10 57.56
CA ASN A 1079 -33.50 -39.60 56.18
C ASN A 1079 -32.57 -38.73 55.31
N GLY A 1080 -31.55 -39.30 54.68
CA GLY A 1080 -30.56 -38.54 53.89
C GLY A 1080 -29.58 -39.42 53.13
N LYS A 1081 -28.65 -38.78 52.39
CA LYS A 1081 -27.61 -39.45 51.59
C LYS A 1081 -26.26 -38.77 51.82
N ILE A 1082 -25.23 -39.57 52.01
CA ILE A 1082 -23.83 -39.13 52.12
C ILE A 1082 -22.97 -39.90 51.14
N ALA A 1083 -22.08 -39.19 50.45
CA ALA A 1083 -21.07 -39.79 49.58
C ALA A 1083 -19.67 -39.30 49.98
N LEU A 1084 -18.72 -40.23 50.03
CA LEU A 1084 -17.29 -39.94 50.02
C LEU A 1084 -16.83 -39.95 48.55
N VAL A 1085 -16.18 -38.88 48.11
CA VAL A 1085 -15.88 -38.62 46.70
C VAL A 1085 -14.39 -38.34 46.52
N ALA A 1086 -13.79 -38.88 45.45
CA ALA A 1086 -12.37 -38.78 45.14
C ALA A 1086 -11.90 -37.35 44.82
N ASN A 1087 -12.83 -36.46 44.47
CA ASN A 1087 -12.57 -35.06 44.14
C ASN A 1087 -13.67 -34.14 44.73
N ALA A 1088 -13.61 -32.84 44.41
CA ALA A 1088 -14.55 -31.84 44.91
C ALA A 1088 -15.76 -31.55 43.98
N ALA A 1089 -15.84 -32.19 42.80
CA ALA A 1089 -16.94 -31.99 41.86
C ALA A 1089 -18.23 -32.66 42.37
N ALA A 1090 -19.38 -32.08 42.04
CA ALA A 1090 -20.67 -32.65 42.44
C ALA A 1090 -20.89 -34.00 41.74
N ILE A 1091 -21.15 -35.05 42.51
CA ILE A 1091 -21.48 -36.35 41.92
C ILE A 1091 -22.89 -36.35 41.35
N THR A 1092 -23.09 -37.11 40.28
CA THR A 1092 -24.41 -37.27 39.63
C THR A 1092 -25.31 -38.29 40.32
N GLY A 1093 -24.74 -39.15 41.17
CA GLY A 1093 -25.45 -40.18 41.93
C GLY A 1093 -24.52 -41.32 42.34
N LEU A 1094 -25.06 -42.44 42.81
CA LEU A 1094 -24.28 -43.60 43.27
C LEU A 1094 -23.35 -44.18 42.17
N ALA A 1095 -23.78 -44.14 40.90
CA ALA A 1095 -23.04 -44.73 39.79
C ALA A 1095 -21.89 -43.84 39.26
N ASP A 1096 -21.68 -42.68 39.89
CA ASP A 1096 -20.65 -41.74 39.49
C ASP A 1096 -19.26 -42.34 39.78
N PRO A 1097 -18.32 -42.35 38.81
CA PRO A 1097 -17.04 -43.03 38.94
C PRO A 1097 -16.14 -42.44 40.04
N ASP A 1098 -16.43 -41.23 40.50
CA ASP A 1098 -15.67 -40.57 41.57
C ASP A 1098 -16.15 -40.94 42.98
N VAL A 1099 -17.24 -41.73 43.12
CA VAL A 1099 -17.75 -42.18 44.42
C VAL A 1099 -16.86 -43.29 44.99
N LEU A 1100 -16.35 -43.06 46.21
CA LEU A 1100 -15.50 -43.98 46.95
C LEU A 1100 -16.28 -44.83 47.97
N ASP A 1101 -17.33 -44.26 48.58
CA ASP A 1101 -18.27 -44.96 49.47
C ASP A 1101 -19.57 -44.13 49.58
N PHE A 1102 -20.72 -44.79 49.72
CA PHE A 1102 -22.02 -44.13 49.70
C PHE A 1102 -23.00 -44.70 50.72
N VAL A 1103 -23.62 -43.83 51.51
CA VAL A 1103 -24.62 -44.21 52.51
C VAL A 1103 -25.92 -43.43 52.29
N GLY A 1104 -26.96 -44.14 51.86
CA GLY A 1104 -28.34 -43.66 51.96
C GLY A 1104 -29.03 -44.26 53.19
N TYR A 1105 -29.72 -43.44 53.98
CA TYR A 1105 -30.42 -43.88 55.18
C TYR A 1105 -31.88 -43.39 55.23
N GLY A 1106 -32.74 -44.20 55.85
CA GLY A 1106 -34.18 -43.97 55.91
C GLY A 1106 -34.84 -44.12 54.55
N SER A 1107 -35.62 -43.11 54.12
CA SER A 1107 -36.34 -43.10 52.85
C SER A 1107 -35.52 -42.61 51.64
N ALA A 1108 -34.19 -42.68 51.72
CA ALA A 1108 -33.31 -42.25 50.64
C ALA A 1108 -33.63 -42.95 49.31
N ASN A 1109 -33.68 -42.18 48.21
CA ASN A 1109 -33.97 -42.71 46.87
C ASN A 1109 -32.73 -43.26 46.13
N ALA A 1110 -31.55 -43.19 46.75
CA ALA A 1110 -30.32 -43.80 46.29
C ALA A 1110 -29.52 -44.27 47.52
N PHE A 1111 -28.98 -45.48 47.44
CA PHE A 1111 -28.24 -46.19 48.49
C PHE A 1111 -27.50 -47.37 47.87
N GLU A 1112 -26.46 -47.86 48.52
CA GLU A 1112 -25.77 -49.07 48.07
C GLU A 1112 -26.58 -50.33 48.41
N GLY A 1113 -26.62 -51.29 47.49
CA GLY A 1113 -27.28 -52.57 47.68
C GLY A 1113 -28.81 -52.53 47.58
N ALA A 1114 -29.46 -53.43 48.31
CA ALA A 1114 -30.88 -53.75 48.09
C ALA A 1114 -31.86 -52.80 48.81
N ALA A 1115 -31.41 -52.12 49.87
CA ALA A 1115 -32.21 -51.13 50.61
C ALA A 1115 -31.30 -50.13 51.34
N ALA A 1116 -31.84 -48.96 51.67
CA ALA A 1116 -31.17 -47.96 52.51
C ALA A 1116 -30.86 -48.50 53.91
N ALA A 1117 -29.87 -47.89 54.58
CA ALA A 1117 -29.66 -48.09 56.00
C ALA A 1117 -30.92 -47.70 56.80
N PRO A 1118 -31.16 -48.27 57.99
CA PRO A 1118 -32.36 -47.97 58.79
C PRO A 1118 -32.55 -46.46 59.02
N ALA A 1119 -33.81 -46.02 59.11
CA ALA A 1119 -34.13 -44.64 59.45
C ALA A 1119 -33.58 -44.27 60.82
N LEU A 1120 -33.01 -43.08 60.92
CA LEU A 1120 -32.36 -42.59 62.14
C LEU A 1120 -33.32 -41.79 63.01
N SER A 1121 -32.87 -41.46 64.22
CA SER A 1121 -33.57 -40.64 65.20
C SER A 1121 -32.60 -39.68 65.87
N ASN A 1122 -33.11 -38.78 66.71
CA ASN A 1122 -32.26 -37.86 67.47
C ASN A 1122 -31.25 -38.57 68.40
N THR A 1123 -31.45 -39.85 68.71
CA THR A 1123 -30.55 -40.61 69.59
C THR A 1123 -29.76 -41.70 68.86
N THR A 1124 -29.85 -41.79 67.53
CA THR A 1124 -29.20 -42.86 66.76
C THR A 1124 -28.41 -42.35 65.55
N ALA A 1125 -27.30 -43.01 65.25
CA ALA A 1125 -26.49 -42.87 64.06
C ALA A 1125 -26.56 -44.15 63.22
N ALA A 1126 -26.41 -44.02 61.90
CA ALA A 1126 -26.13 -45.17 61.05
C ALA A 1126 -24.69 -45.60 61.36
N THR A 1127 -24.52 -46.79 61.94
CA THR A 1127 -23.21 -47.32 62.35
C THR A 1127 -22.86 -48.55 61.53
N ARG A 1128 -21.71 -48.50 60.86
CA ARG A 1128 -21.22 -49.58 60.01
C ARG A 1128 -20.79 -50.80 60.85
N ALA A 1129 -21.19 -51.99 60.41
CA ALA A 1129 -20.91 -53.27 61.04
C ALA A 1129 -19.40 -53.55 61.10
N GLY A 1130 -19.00 -54.42 62.04
CA GLY A 1130 -17.59 -54.78 62.24
C GLY A 1130 -16.69 -53.59 62.58
N ASN A 1131 -17.23 -52.54 63.22
CA ASN A 1131 -16.53 -51.29 63.51
C ASN A 1131 -15.94 -50.57 62.28
N GLY A 1132 -16.52 -50.74 61.10
CA GLY A 1132 -16.02 -50.16 59.84
C GLY A 1132 -15.22 -51.15 58.98
N CYS A 1133 -14.91 -52.34 59.51
CA CYS A 1133 -14.24 -53.40 58.74
C CYS A 1133 -15.17 -54.22 57.85
N THR A 1134 -16.48 -54.01 57.91
CA THR A 1134 -17.46 -54.68 57.03
C THR A 1134 -18.00 -53.67 56.02
N ASP A 1135 -17.85 -53.98 54.75
CA ASP A 1135 -18.33 -53.19 53.62
C ASP A 1135 -18.61 -54.15 52.48
N ALA A 1136 -19.90 -54.45 52.29
CA ALA A 1136 -20.40 -55.33 51.26
C ALA A 1136 -21.03 -54.52 50.10
N ASN A 1137 -20.82 -53.20 50.08
CA ASN A 1137 -21.53 -52.26 49.21
C ASN A 1137 -23.06 -52.45 49.32
N ASN A 1138 -23.56 -52.65 50.53
CA ASN A 1138 -24.99 -52.85 50.78
C ASN A 1138 -25.40 -52.22 52.11
N ASN A 1139 -25.97 -51.02 52.04
CA ASN A 1139 -26.27 -50.21 53.21
C ASN A 1139 -27.21 -50.91 54.21
N ALA A 1140 -28.14 -51.75 53.73
CA ALA A 1140 -29.07 -52.48 54.61
C ALA A 1140 -28.39 -53.58 55.45
N SER A 1141 -27.33 -54.22 54.93
CA SER A 1141 -26.56 -55.20 55.71
C SER A 1141 -25.37 -54.59 56.43
N ASP A 1142 -24.85 -53.47 55.92
CA ASP A 1142 -23.63 -52.85 56.42
C ASP A 1142 -23.90 -51.89 57.58
N PHE A 1143 -25.11 -51.33 57.71
CA PHE A 1143 -25.42 -50.34 58.75
C PHE A 1143 -26.57 -50.76 59.66
N THR A 1144 -26.42 -50.41 60.94
CA THR A 1144 -27.49 -50.50 61.94
C THR A 1144 -27.72 -49.14 62.58
N ALA A 1145 -28.96 -48.83 62.97
CA ALA A 1145 -29.25 -47.65 63.77
C ALA A 1145 -28.87 -47.93 65.24
N ALA A 1146 -27.84 -47.27 65.75
CA ALA A 1146 -27.30 -47.45 67.10
C ALA A 1146 -26.96 -46.10 67.74
N ALA A 1147 -26.71 -46.06 69.05
CA ALA A 1147 -26.30 -44.82 69.71
C ALA A 1147 -24.98 -44.27 69.11
N PRO A 1148 -24.87 -42.96 68.83
CA PRO A 1148 -23.68 -42.40 68.18
C PRO A 1148 -22.43 -42.56 69.05
N THR A 1149 -21.33 -43.03 68.46
CA THR A 1149 -20.03 -43.23 69.15
C THR A 1149 -18.87 -42.66 68.31
N PRO A 1150 -18.81 -41.32 68.11
CA PRO A 1150 -17.84 -40.70 67.21
C PRO A 1150 -16.39 -40.94 67.67
N ARG A 1151 -15.50 -41.26 66.73
CA ARG A 1151 -14.06 -41.42 66.96
C ARG A 1151 -13.24 -40.56 65.99
N ASN A 1152 -12.29 -39.82 66.52
CA ASN A 1152 -11.30 -39.07 65.76
C ASN A 1152 -9.99 -39.86 65.58
N SER A 1153 -9.01 -39.27 64.90
CA SER A 1153 -7.71 -39.89 64.61
C SER A 1153 -6.86 -40.16 65.87
N ALA A 1154 -7.16 -39.52 66.99
CA ALA A 1154 -6.50 -39.78 68.28
C ALA A 1154 -7.09 -41.00 69.02
N SER A 1155 -8.21 -41.56 68.55
CA SER A 1155 -8.79 -42.78 69.11
C SER A 1155 -7.92 -44.00 68.79
N ALA A 1156 -7.93 -45.02 69.67
CA ALA A 1156 -7.13 -46.23 69.47
C ALA A 1156 -7.48 -46.89 68.11
N VAL A 1157 -6.45 -47.15 67.30
CA VAL A 1157 -6.61 -47.81 66.00
C VAL A 1157 -7.17 -49.22 66.19
N THR A 1158 -8.11 -49.60 65.33
CA THR A 1158 -8.73 -50.93 65.29
C THR A 1158 -8.49 -51.55 63.91
N PRO A 1159 -7.31 -52.16 63.65
CA PRO A 1159 -7.02 -52.77 62.36
C PRO A 1159 -8.03 -53.86 62.00
N CYS A 1160 -8.41 -53.93 60.73
CA CYS A 1160 -9.29 -54.99 60.25
C CYS A 1160 -8.55 -56.34 60.12
N PRO A 1161 -9.22 -57.48 60.36
CA PRO A 1161 -8.65 -58.82 60.22
C PRO A 1161 -7.97 -59.08 58.87
#